data_AF-A0A954GVG3-F1
#
_entry.id   AF-A0A954GVG3-F1
#
_cell.length_a   1.000
_cell.length_b   1.000
_cell.length_c   1.000
_cell.angle_alpha   90.00
_cell.angle_beta   90.00
_cell.angle_gamma   90.00
#
_symmetry.space_group_name_H-M   'P 1'
#
loop_
_entity.id
_entity.type
_entity.pdbx_description
1 polymer ?
#
loop_
_entity_poly.entity_id
_entity_poly.type
_entity_poly.pdbx_seq_one_letter_code
_entity_poly.pdbx_strand_id
1 'polypeptide(L)'
;MSDEQKKPADEQSSPNGAEPTGAQDAEAPEPDASAVSANSTSSEETSSDSVTAETSITAETSVTTTPQLEDELPDIEPLTPELVEEEAIRGDFMLRWAAIFLALLFGFSKMSDTRTLVHIKTGEQMQSDGFLPSAVDTLSFSAEGKPAVNLSWLFDHLTSLVWSAAGDAGLSVFKALLAAITAWILSRISVPEMPTWWNSICAVFAIVACSGDFTVSTEIITLLGMVILMAILHQHREGVVKGITWKLPLLIAVWANLDPRAWIGSLATVLYAIGLMTVRSRRESAVDAGKPPETMPAGQGLGLAAALAVAALLLNPFPLNSLLSATSIYSVEYPTMQEQRPLMSSLAGVSFDNRVDYFSMLDPDAFTLFDHTQIAGITLILIAVIALILSRSAADRGFAFMLAGLSVLAIYATHELPVTALTAAVISGTVIQRWYRRNFNLQYSVDTKELMFSRGGRAVTVFVFAFLGFCVVAGRLPGNTPVGLGFEEDTKTTIRTIGEQLAEIPEDARILHTRIDQGDILIWHGRKSAIDSRIIPFGRMSNPDSITARHRMILRNYLRPPQPAIEDEEKKKQEEELAAATQYVEELNVTHMMPRLAPPGVPDYQSIQMLATRPDWLLVELGPSAAFLERVSPDLPQAERAKKLPAFGVQAFQEAESTPAVRVDFARTPDFYETWIYRKRPSQDEHVRQAEHYLRLSGGQMQSLDQVIASLSLTTLAIRELNQSLYTDPQNSYGYRLLGECYRQINNIEGILSGVQPEGSSSTREELRYMQSVMALRQSLNRNPDDVDVWGILYQLYSSRNKQDLALAALEKWLSLQGSGRKTIQQETLIKEMRDTRNALSDVVKDNQQRLEEMMKSKPLPEDATEKGNAIIGLASSLIQAGFPLQALGIMKDHDVIVQQNPMGQTLMGALLLESGDVENGYRSVTSFARIARDQPDAFPGMQWHLGGAISQLSIADYQSAIEMLSIQLKEIEQAKASPEPYRGVLLSAPLASEVNLLPQAMISQWPIGHLSSLQLPVAGVARAESEVRFLIALCHIEDGNVQAARLILQAIIVEDGESASRNLASYYLSLMDRDGLKFIEEHSYSPWEDFEFVAFADNSANTDGGSVTAAPDTAGKPAVRSPEPALQETPAETPPTQGEPKNESQDSAPAEQPAAETDN
;
A
#
# COMPACT_ATOMS: atom_id res chain seq x y z
N MET A 1 -31.72 -19.91 37.10
CA MET A 1 -32.67 -19.57 38.17
C MET A 1 -32.17 -18.26 38.77
N SER A 2 -33.07 -17.31 38.95
CA SER A 2 -32.73 -15.92 39.22
C SER A 2 -33.11 -15.51 40.64
N ASP A 3 -32.70 -14.29 41.00
CA ASP A 3 -33.28 -13.41 42.01
C ASP A 3 -33.19 -13.81 43.49
N GLU A 4 -32.59 -12.90 44.26
CA GLU A 4 -33.33 -12.28 45.36
C GLU A 4 -33.11 -10.77 45.35
N GLN A 5 -34.17 -9.98 45.51
CA GLN A 5 -34.17 -8.52 45.48
C GLN A 5 -34.62 -7.95 46.85
N LYS A 6 -34.07 -6.80 47.29
CA LYS A 6 -34.81 -5.51 47.30
C LYS A 6 -34.10 -4.32 47.98
N LYS A 7 -34.36 -3.13 47.41
CA LYS A 7 -34.23 -1.78 47.98
C LYS A 7 -35.63 -1.36 48.55
N PRO A 8 -35.80 -0.26 49.34
CA PRO A 8 -35.71 1.13 48.84
C PRO A 8 -35.07 2.13 49.86
N ALA A 9 -34.40 3.21 49.44
CA ALA A 9 -34.87 4.60 49.21
C ALA A 9 -35.17 5.42 50.49
N ASP A 10 -34.88 6.74 50.58
CA ASP A 10 -34.03 7.66 49.80
C ASP A 10 -33.75 8.95 50.64
N GLU A 11 -32.76 9.78 50.23
CA GLU A 11 -32.81 11.28 50.17
C GLU A 11 -31.44 12.00 50.36
N GLN A 12 -31.25 13.05 49.54
CA GLN A 12 -30.45 14.30 49.72
C GLN A 12 -28.94 14.25 50.06
N SER A 13 -28.09 14.76 49.14
CA SER A 13 -26.76 15.30 49.48
C SER A 13 -26.21 16.34 48.48
N SER A 14 -25.87 17.53 48.99
CA SER A 14 -25.07 18.63 48.39
C SER A 14 -24.90 19.72 49.50
N PRO A 15 -23.93 20.67 49.46
CA PRO A 15 -23.08 21.09 48.33
C PRO A 15 -21.56 21.19 48.69
N ASN A 16 -20.83 22.08 47.99
CA ASN A 16 -19.40 22.41 48.08
C ASN A 16 -18.84 22.66 49.50
N GLY A 17 -17.52 22.47 49.66
CA GLY A 17 -16.78 22.68 50.92
C GLY A 17 -15.98 24.00 51.01
N ALA A 18 -15.24 24.17 52.12
CA ALA A 18 -14.16 25.15 52.30
C ALA A 18 -13.31 24.85 53.57
N GLU A 19 -11.97 24.81 53.44
CA GLU A 19 -10.95 25.32 54.39
C GLU A 19 -10.89 24.83 55.89
N PRO A 20 -9.88 25.25 56.70
CA PRO A 20 -8.42 25.30 56.44
C PRO A 20 -7.53 24.77 57.60
N THR A 21 -6.22 24.55 57.34
CA THR A 21 -5.01 24.78 58.21
C THR A 21 -3.81 23.97 57.66
N GLY A 22 -2.55 24.46 57.54
CA GLY A 22 -2.03 25.82 57.55
C GLY A 22 -0.65 25.99 58.23
N ALA A 23 0.48 25.92 57.49
CA ALA A 23 1.81 26.45 57.90
C ALA A 23 2.91 26.41 56.79
N GLN A 24 3.29 27.59 56.28
CA GLN A 24 4.64 28.10 55.93
C GLN A 24 5.70 27.28 55.14
N ASP A 25 5.95 27.77 53.91
CA ASP A 25 7.23 28.31 53.38
C ASP A 25 8.51 27.46 53.23
N ALA A 26 8.80 27.04 51.98
CA ALA A 26 10.13 27.11 51.34
C ALA A 26 10.04 26.84 49.83
N GLU A 27 10.59 27.71 48.97
CA GLU A 27 10.63 27.53 47.50
C GLU A 27 11.89 26.79 47.04
N ALA A 28 11.78 26.02 45.94
CA ALA A 28 12.90 25.47 45.18
C ALA A 28 12.51 25.23 43.71
N PRO A 29 13.27 25.74 42.71
CA PRO A 29 13.01 25.50 41.29
C PRO A 29 13.77 24.27 40.72
N GLU A 30 13.59 24.05 39.42
CA GLU A 30 13.87 22.82 38.66
C GLU A 30 15.37 22.55 38.36
N PRO A 31 15.76 21.30 38.04
CA PRO A 31 17.09 20.96 37.53
C PRO A 31 17.18 21.07 36.01
N ASP A 32 18.02 22.00 35.54
CA ASP A 32 18.29 22.25 34.12
C ASP A 32 19.18 21.17 33.48
N ALA A 33 19.15 21.03 32.15
CA ALA A 33 19.91 20.02 31.41
C ALA A 33 20.56 20.59 30.13
N SER A 34 21.89 20.71 30.09
CA SER A 34 22.61 21.14 28.88
C SER A 34 24.09 20.72 28.80
N ALA A 35 24.59 20.77 27.57
CA ALA A 35 26.00 20.86 27.13
C ALA A 35 26.99 19.70 27.42
N VAL A 36 27.29 18.93 26.36
CA VAL A 36 28.62 18.34 26.11
C VAL A 36 28.98 18.59 24.65
N SER A 37 30.14 19.19 24.35
CA SER A 37 30.62 19.39 22.98
C SER A 37 32.15 19.55 22.88
N ALA A 38 32.76 18.83 21.93
CA ALA A 38 34.15 18.95 21.47
C ALA A 38 35.26 18.57 22.50
N ASN A 39 36.49 18.20 22.10
CA ASN A 39 37.10 18.18 20.76
C ASN A 39 38.27 17.15 20.66
N SER A 40 38.62 16.69 19.45
CA SER A 40 39.99 16.33 18.92
C SER A 40 40.94 15.37 19.69
N THR A 41 41.94 14.61 19.17
CA THR A 41 42.49 14.13 17.86
C THR A 41 43.71 13.23 18.24
N SER A 42 44.28 12.28 17.48
CA SER A 42 43.95 11.50 16.26
C SER A 42 45.06 10.41 16.08
N SER A 43 45.03 9.62 14.98
CA SER A 43 46.19 8.85 14.45
C SER A 43 46.68 7.64 15.29
N GLU A 44 47.50 6.68 14.82
CA GLU A 44 47.64 6.00 13.50
C GLU A 44 48.37 4.64 13.67
N GLU A 45 48.24 3.77 12.66
CA GLU A 45 49.19 2.76 12.13
C GLU A 45 50.18 1.91 13.00
N THR A 46 50.20 0.60 12.66
CA THR A 46 51.38 -0.29 12.42
C THR A 46 52.19 -0.99 13.55
N SER A 47 52.00 -2.32 13.59
CA SER A 47 53.01 -3.36 13.24
C SER A 47 53.95 -4.03 14.27
N SER A 48 54.11 -5.35 14.01
CA SER A 48 55.30 -6.21 14.17
C SER A 48 55.72 -6.74 15.55
N ASP A 49 56.01 -8.04 15.56
CA ASP A 49 56.59 -8.81 16.67
C ASP A 49 58.03 -8.39 17.02
N SER A 50 58.42 -8.61 18.28
CA SER A 50 59.66 -9.35 18.55
C SER A 50 59.68 -9.97 19.95
N VAL A 51 60.45 -11.04 20.09
CA VAL A 51 60.54 -11.91 21.28
C VAL A 51 61.82 -11.61 22.06
N THR A 52 61.80 -11.61 23.40
CA THR A 52 62.81 -12.28 24.28
C THR A 52 62.58 -12.09 25.80
N ALA A 53 63.32 -12.90 26.57
CA ALA A 53 63.80 -12.67 27.95
C ALA A 53 62.93 -13.10 29.16
N GLU A 54 63.17 -14.37 29.55
CA GLU A 54 63.72 -14.78 30.87
C GLU A 54 62.92 -14.66 32.18
N THR A 55 62.75 -15.83 32.79
CA THR A 55 62.39 -16.05 34.20
C THR A 55 63.53 -15.72 35.17
N SER A 56 63.22 -15.28 36.39
CA SER A 56 63.31 -16.15 37.61
C SER A 56 63.21 -15.43 38.98
N ILE A 57 62.98 -16.25 40.03
CA ILE A 57 63.14 -16.00 41.49
C ILE A 57 61.93 -15.40 42.25
N THR A 58 61.87 -15.67 43.57
CA THR A 58 60.69 -15.84 44.46
C THR A 58 60.76 -15.05 45.79
N ALA A 59 59.62 -14.67 46.43
CA ALA A 59 59.55 -14.31 47.86
C ALA A 59 58.12 -14.23 48.50
N GLU A 60 57.97 -14.78 49.73
CA GLU A 60 57.33 -14.24 50.97
C GLU A 60 55.82 -13.79 51.06
N THR A 61 55.17 -13.51 52.22
CA THR A 61 54.93 -14.25 53.52
C THR A 61 53.74 -13.63 54.34
N SER A 62 52.97 -14.43 55.12
CA SER A 62 52.09 -14.07 56.30
C SER A 62 51.00 -12.97 56.20
N VAL A 63 49.68 -13.19 56.44
CA VAL A 63 48.93 -13.67 57.65
C VAL A 63 48.96 -12.64 58.80
N THR A 64 47.87 -12.00 59.29
CA THR A 64 46.56 -12.45 59.83
C THR A 64 45.55 -11.24 59.80
N THR A 65 44.22 -11.22 60.05
CA THR A 65 43.24 -12.07 60.79
C THR A 65 41.76 -11.81 60.35
N THR A 66 40.84 -12.67 60.81
CA THR A 66 39.35 -12.68 60.84
C THR A 66 38.51 -11.38 60.85
N PRO A 67 37.21 -11.42 60.44
CA PRO A 67 36.49 -12.50 59.74
C PRO A 67 35.81 -12.04 58.43
N GLN A 68 36.20 -12.64 57.30
CA GLN A 68 35.51 -12.46 56.01
C GLN A 68 34.54 -13.61 55.74
N LEU A 69 33.31 -13.24 55.34
CA LEU A 69 32.47 -14.08 54.51
C LEU A 69 32.93 -13.86 53.07
N GLU A 70 33.77 -14.75 52.57
CA GLU A 70 34.07 -14.88 51.15
C GLU A 70 33.48 -16.22 50.71
N ASP A 71 32.46 -16.16 49.84
CA ASP A 71 31.87 -17.35 49.26
C ASP A 71 32.90 -18.02 48.34
N GLU A 72 33.42 -19.17 48.76
CA GLU A 72 34.27 -20.02 47.91
C GLU A 72 33.46 -20.42 46.67
N LEU A 73 33.84 -19.88 45.51
CA LEU A 73 33.36 -20.37 44.23
C LEU A 73 33.66 -21.88 44.16
N PRO A 74 32.65 -22.74 43.91
CA PRO A 74 32.83 -24.18 44.01
C PRO A 74 33.91 -24.67 43.04
N ASP A 75 34.71 -25.64 43.50
CA ASP A 75 35.82 -26.23 42.73
C ASP A 75 35.41 -26.51 41.28
N ILE A 76 36.22 -26.02 40.33
CA ILE A 76 36.01 -26.29 38.91
C ILE A 76 36.27 -27.78 38.66
N GLU A 77 35.18 -28.55 38.59
CA GLU A 77 35.22 -29.99 38.35
C GLU A 77 36.07 -30.30 37.09
N PRO A 78 37.13 -31.13 37.21
CA PRO A 78 38.07 -31.32 36.12
C PRO A 78 37.38 -32.01 34.94
N LEU A 79 37.41 -31.36 33.77
CA LEU A 79 36.63 -31.73 32.59
C LEU A 79 36.93 -33.16 32.11
N THR A 80 36.05 -34.11 32.48
CA THR A 80 36.16 -35.52 32.09
C THR A 80 35.55 -35.77 30.70
N PRO A 81 35.94 -36.87 30.02
CA PRO A 81 35.26 -37.31 28.80
C PRO A 81 33.75 -37.50 28.97
N GLU A 82 33.31 -37.97 30.14
CA GLU A 82 31.90 -38.24 30.47
C GLU A 82 31.10 -36.94 30.58
N LEU A 83 31.67 -35.88 31.19
CA LEU A 83 31.06 -34.54 31.23
C LEU A 83 30.95 -33.93 29.83
N VAL A 84 31.94 -34.16 28.96
CA VAL A 84 31.91 -33.71 27.54
C VAL A 84 30.85 -34.49 26.73
N GLU A 85 30.65 -35.78 27.02
CA GLU A 85 29.56 -36.57 26.41
C GLU A 85 28.18 -36.08 26.89
N GLU A 86 27.99 -35.85 28.19
CA GLU A 86 26.74 -35.29 28.73
C GLU A 86 26.42 -33.92 28.11
N GLU A 87 27.39 -33.02 28.01
CA GLU A 87 27.22 -31.72 27.38
C GLU A 87 26.89 -31.85 25.89
N ALA A 88 27.54 -32.77 25.18
CA ALA A 88 27.21 -33.07 23.80
C ALA A 88 25.78 -33.60 23.64
N ILE A 89 25.28 -34.43 24.56
CA ILE A 89 23.90 -34.94 24.59
C ILE A 89 22.91 -33.80 24.89
N ARG A 90 23.21 -32.91 25.84
CA ARG A 90 22.40 -31.72 26.16
C ARG A 90 22.32 -30.77 24.95
N GLY A 91 23.45 -30.48 24.31
CA GLY A 91 23.51 -29.65 23.10
C GLY A 91 22.79 -30.27 21.90
N ASP A 92 22.91 -31.58 21.71
CA ASP A 92 22.13 -32.34 20.72
C ASP A 92 20.63 -32.26 20.96
N PHE A 93 20.18 -32.36 22.21
CA PHE A 93 18.78 -32.20 22.59
C PHE A 93 18.29 -30.77 22.29
N MET A 94 19.05 -29.75 22.67
CA MET A 94 18.74 -28.34 22.37
C MET A 94 18.63 -28.08 20.87
N LEU A 95 19.55 -28.63 20.05
CA LEU A 95 19.54 -28.43 18.59
C LEU A 95 18.33 -29.09 17.89
N ARG A 96 17.83 -30.23 18.40
CA ARG A 96 16.57 -30.81 17.89
C ARG A 96 15.37 -29.93 18.24
N TRP A 97 15.30 -29.40 19.46
CA TRP A 97 14.23 -28.48 19.86
C TRP A 97 14.30 -27.14 19.12
N ALA A 98 15.49 -26.63 18.86
CA ALA A 98 15.67 -25.44 18.02
C ALA A 98 15.18 -25.66 16.57
N ALA A 99 15.41 -26.85 16.00
CA ALA A 99 14.83 -27.21 14.69
C ALA A 99 13.29 -27.25 14.73
N ILE A 100 12.70 -27.87 15.76
CA ILE A 100 11.23 -27.90 15.94
C ILE A 100 10.66 -26.50 16.13
N PHE A 101 11.34 -25.64 16.91
CA PHE A 101 10.95 -24.24 17.13
C PHE A 101 11.05 -23.41 15.85
N LEU A 102 12.10 -23.60 15.03
CA LEU A 102 12.20 -22.95 13.72
C LEU A 102 11.04 -23.35 12.80
N ALA A 103 10.66 -24.64 12.75
CA ALA A 103 9.51 -25.09 11.96
C ALA A 103 8.17 -24.52 12.47
N LEU A 104 8.00 -24.46 13.80
CA LEU A 104 6.85 -23.82 14.44
C LEU A 104 6.78 -22.32 14.07
N LEU A 105 7.94 -21.64 14.02
CA LEU A 105 8.06 -20.21 13.77
C LEU A 105 7.81 -19.84 12.29
N PHE A 106 8.37 -20.60 11.33
CA PHE A 106 7.97 -20.49 9.91
C PHE A 106 6.48 -20.84 9.71
N GLY A 107 5.95 -21.80 10.49
CA GLY A 107 4.54 -22.17 10.49
C GLY A 107 3.61 -21.08 11.05
N PHE A 108 4.07 -20.28 12.02
CA PHE A 108 3.38 -19.08 12.52
C PHE A 108 3.50 -17.86 11.59
N SER A 109 3.33 -18.08 10.29
CA SER A 109 3.30 -17.04 9.26
C SER A 109 1.85 -16.64 8.90
N LYS A 110 1.62 -15.36 8.58
CA LYS A 110 0.33 -14.86 8.08
C LYS A 110 -0.08 -15.60 6.79
N MET A 111 -1.39 -15.73 6.56
CA MET A 111 -1.96 -16.44 5.41
C MET A 111 -2.26 -15.49 4.26
N SER A 112 -1.65 -15.71 3.09
CA SER A 112 -1.86 -14.88 1.89
C SER A 112 -2.47 -15.65 0.70
N ASP A 113 -2.74 -16.95 0.84
CA ASP A 113 -3.27 -17.81 -0.23
C ASP A 113 -4.80 -17.96 -0.11
N THR A 114 -5.51 -17.61 -1.20
CA THR A 114 -6.96 -17.69 -1.31
C THR A 114 -7.50 -19.11 -1.42
N ARG A 115 -6.68 -20.11 -1.78
CA ARG A 115 -7.08 -21.54 -1.78
C ARG A 115 -7.70 -21.98 -0.45
N THR A 116 -7.19 -21.43 0.65
CA THR A 116 -7.70 -21.64 2.01
C THR A 116 -9.21 -21.38 2.11
N LEU A 117 -9.70 -20.33 1.44
CA LEU A 117 -11.11 -19.94 1.44
C LEU A 117 -11.99 -21.02 0.78
N VAL A 118 -11.51 -21.59 -0.32
CA VAL A 118 -12.21 -22.66 -1.04
C VAL A 118 -12.25 -23.93 -0.20
N HIS A 119 -11.14 -24.35 0.43
CA HIS A 119 -11.10 -25.53 1.32
C HIS A 119 -12.10 -25.41 2.50
N ILE A 120 -12.24 -24.22 3.08
CA ILE A 120 -13.25 -23.97 4.13
C ILE A 120 -14.66 -24.12 3.54
N LYS A 121 -14.94 -23.48 2.39
CA LYS A 121 -16.28 -23.44 1.79
C LYS A 121 -16.75 -24.79 1.23
N THR A 122 -15.86 -25.58 0.64
CA THR A 122 -16.18 -26.97 0.25
C THR A 122 -16.43 -27.85 1.48
N GLY A 123 -15.68 -27.64 2.57
CA GLY A 123 -15.94 -28.30 3.85
C GLY A 123 -17.27 -27.90 4.50
N GLU A 124 -17.65 -26.63 4.45
CA GLU A 124 -18.97 -26.13 4.89
C GLU A 124 -20.10 -26.71 4.02
N GLN A 125 -19.91 -26.78 2.69
CA GLN A 125 -20.87 -27.39 1.79
C GLN A 125 -21.04 -28.91 2.07
N MET A 126 -19.96 -29.66 2.31
CA MET A 126 -20.07 -31.08 2.67
C MET A 126 -20.65 -31.31 4.09
N GLN A 127 -20.70 -30.30 4.95
CA GLN A 127 -21.40 -30.38 6.23
C GLN A 127 -22.91 -30.12 6.11
N SER A 128 -23.35 -29.40 5.07
CA SER A 128 -24.77 -29.10 4.80
C SER A 128 -25.41 -30.09 3.82
N ASP A 129 -24.77 -30.32 2.66
CA ASP A 129 -25.33 -31.13 1.56
C ASP A 129 -25.07 -32.64 1.74
N GLY A 130 -24.00 -33.02 2.44
CA GLY A 130 -23.68 -34.42 2.77
C GLY A 130 -22.18 -34.71 2.88
N PHE A 131 -21.83 -35.61 3.82
CA PHE A 131 -20.46 -35.87 4.27
C PHE A 131 -19.44 -36.23 3.16
N LEU A 132 -19.88 -36.78 2.03
CA LEU A 132 -19.02 -37.13 0.90
C LEU A 132 -19.09 -36.05 -0.19
N PRO A 133 -17.97 -35.77 -0.89
CA PRO A 133 -17.92 -34.74 -1.92
C PRO A 133 -18.90 -35.00 -3.07
N SER A 134 -19.53 -33.93 -3.56
CA SER A 134 -20.31 -33.97 -4.80
C SER A 134 -19.45 -34.45 -5.97
N ALA A 135 -20.05 -35.27 -6.85
CA ALA A 135 -19.43 -35.71 -8.10
C ALA A 135 -19.61 -34.70 -9.25
N VAL A 136 -20.38 -33.62 -9.05
CA VAL A 136 -20.64 -32.57 -10.03
C VAL A 136 -20.36 -31.19 -9.44
N ASP A 137 -19.93 -30.25 -10.27
CA ASP A 137 -19.61 -28.91 -9.81
C ASP A 137 -20.86 -28.08 -9.49
N THR A 138 -20.82 -27.44 -8.31
CA THR A 138 -21.84 -26.61 -7.70
C THR A 138 -21.39 -25.16 -7.49
N LEU A 139 -20.07 -24.91 -7.45
CA LEU A 139 -19.47 -23.64 -7.05
C LEU A 139 -19.09 -22.72 -8.23
N SER A 140 -19.08 -23.21 -9.46
CA SER A 140 -18.76 -22.43 -10.67
C SER A 140 -19.93 -22.42 -11.65
N PHE A 141 -20.30 -21.27 -12.21
CA PHE A 141 -21.38 -21.18 -13.20
C PHE A 141 -20.94 -21.60 -14.63
N SER A 142 -19.64 -21.59 -14.90
CA SER A 142 -19.04 -22.03 -16.18
C SER A 142 -18.87 -23.56 -16.28
N ALA A 143 -18.74 -24.21 -15.12
CA ALA A 143 -18.53 -25.64 -14.95
C ALA A 143 -19.75 -26.37 -14.37
N GLU A 144 -20.86 -25.67 -14.13
CA GLU A 144 -22.07 -26.19 -13.48
C GLU A 144 -22.52 -27.53 -14.07
N GLY A 145 -22.65 -28.55 -13.21
CA GLY A 145 -23.03 -29.91 -13.61
C GLY A 145 -21.94 -30.75 -14.30
N LYS A 146 -20.76 -30.20 -14.61
CA LYS A 146 -19.60 -30.98 -15.08
C LYS A 146 -18.99 -31.77 -13.91
N PRO A 147 -18.25 -32.88 -14.17
CA PRO A 147 -17.66 -33.67 -13.10
C PRO A 147 -16.66 -32.86 -12.26
N ALA A 148 -16.98 -32.69 -10.97
CA ALA A 148 -16.05 -32.15 -9.98
C ALA A 148 -15.43 -33.31 -9.19
N VAL A 149 -14.12 -33.25 -9.01
CA VAL A 149 -13.36 -34.30 -8.33
C VAL A 149 -12.56 -33.68 -7.20
N ASN A 150 -13.08 -33.81 -5.98
CA ASN A 150 -12.40 -33.38 -4.77
C ASN A 150 -11.62 -34.54 -4.15
N LEU A 151 -10.30 -34.57 -4.39
CA LEU A 151 -9.42 -35.59 -3.81
C LEU A 151 -9.05 -35.29 -2.35
N SER A 152 -9.04 -34.02 -1.94
CA SER A 152 -8.68 -33.54 -0.60
C SER A 152 -9.87 -33.38 0.36
N TRP A 153 -11.02 -33.99 0.05
CA TRP A 153 -12.28 -33.79 0.75
C TRP A 153 -12.21 -33.93 2.29
N LEU A 154 -11.31 -34.77 2.83
CA LEU A 154 -11.12 -34.92 4.28
C LEU A 154 -10.30 -33.76 4.90
N PHE A 155 -9.44 -33.10 4.11
CA PHE A 155 -8.71 -31.90 4.50
C PHE A 155 -9.61 -30.66 4.47
N ASP A 156 -10.54 -30.60 3.52
CA ASP A 156 -11.59 -29.58 3.47
C ASP A 156 -12.50 -29.64 4.72
N HIS A 157 -12.96 -30.84 5.11
CA HIS A 157 -13.64 -31.04 6.41
C HIS A 157 -12.77 -30.62 7.61
N LEU A 158 -11.48 -30.96 7.60
CA LEU A 158 -10.56 -30.65 8.70
C LEU A 158 -10.30 -29.14 8.84
N THR A 159 -10.11 -28.43 7.73
CA THR A 159 -9.90 -26.97 7.71
C THR A 159 -11.17 -26.20 8.04
N SER A 160 -12.32 -26.61 7.49
CA SER A 160 -13.63 -26.06 7.88
C SER A 160 -13.93 -26.27 9.37
N LEU A 161 -13.62 -27.44 9.94
CA LEU A 161 -13.77 -27.68 11.38
C LEU A 161 -12.88 -26.75 12.22
N VAL A 162 -11.60 -26.59 11.87
CA VAL A 162 -10.68 -25.66 12.57
C VAL A 162 -11.15 -24.21 12.45
N TRP A 163 -11.62 -23.80 11.27
CA TRP A 163 -12.22 -22.49 11.05
C TRP A 163 -13.43 -22.25 11.95
N SER A 164 -14.37 -23.19 11.99
CA SER A 164 -15.58 -23.09 12.83
C SER A 164 -15.29 -23.00 14.34
N ALA A 165 -14.15 -23.55 14.78
CA ALA A 165 -13.76 -23.61 16.19
C ALA A 165 -12.92 -22.42 16.66
N ALA A 166 -12.10 -21.81 15.80
CA ALA A 166 -11.11 -20.80 16.20
C ALA A 166 -10.72 -19.79 15.10
N GLY A 167 -11.45 -19.73 13.98
CA GLY A 167 -11.26 -18.73 12.93
C GLY A 167 -9.87 -18.75 12.27
N ASP A 168 -9.40 -17.59 11.84
CA ASP A 168 -8.13 -17.41 11.12
C ASP A 168 -6.90 -17.69 12.02
N ALA A 169 -6.95 -17.29 13.29
CA ALA A 169 -5.96 -17.65 14.30
C ALA A 169 -5.89 -19.18 14.52
N GLY A 170 -7.04 -19.87 14.49
CA GLY A 170 -7.12 -21.33 14.54
C GLY A 170 -6.39 -22.01 13.39
N LEU A 171 -6.58 -21.51 12.17
CA LEU A 171 -5.89 -22.02 10.97
C LEU A 171 -4.38 -21.77 11.02
N SER A 172 -3.93 -20.59 11.48
CA SER A 172 -2.50 -20.32 11.73
C SER A 172 -1.87 -21.29 12.74
N VAL A 173 -2.54 -21.54 13.88
CA VAL A 173 -2.07 -22.50 14.89
C VAL A 173 -2.05 -23.93 14.33
N PHE A 174 -3.08 -24.33 13.56
CA PHE A 174 -3.16 -25.64 12.95
C PHE A 174 -1.98 -25.93 12.01
N LYS A 175 -1.66 -25.02 11.07
CA LYS A 175 -0.49 -25.22 10.20
C LYS A 175 0.85 -25.17 10.96
N ALA A 176 0.97 -24.30 11.97
CA ALA A 176 2.17 -24.23 12.81
C ALA A 176 2.41 -25.54 13.57
N LEU A 177 1.36 -26.16 14.10
CA LEU A 177 1.43 -27.48 14.75
C LEU A 177 1.79 -28.59 13.75
N LEU A 178 1.24 -28.59 12.53
CA LEU A 178 1.63 -29.59 11.51
C LEU A 178 3.09 -29.45 11.07
N ALA A 179 3.59 -28.22 10.90
CA ALA A 179 5.02 -27.96 10.62
C ALA A 179 5.91 -28.45 11.78
N ALA A 180 5.55 -28.13 13.03
CA ALA A 180 6.27 -28.56 14.22
C ALA A 180 6.25 -30.09 14.42
N ILE A 181 5.11 -30.76 14.14
CA ILE A 181 5.00 -32.23 14.16
C ILE A 181 5.90 -32.85 13.07
N THR A 182 5.90 -32.28 11.86
CA THR A 182 6.75 -32.74 10.75
C THR A 182 8.24 -32.65 11.12
N ALA A 183 8.67 -31.52 11.69
CA ALA A 183 10.02 -31.35 12.21
C ALA A 183 10.33 -32.28 13.41
N TRP A 184 9.36 -32.51 14.31
CA TRP A 184 9.53 -33.42 15.44
C TRP A 184 9.76 -34.85 14.98
N ILE A 185 8.94 -35.39 14.06
CA ILE A 185 9.14 -36.74 13.52
C ILE A 185 10.49 -36.80 12.80
N LEU A 186 10.85 -35.80 12.00
CA LEU A 186 12.15 -35.72 11.31
C LEU A 186 13.33 -35.79 12.29
N SER A 187 13.28 -35.04 13.40
CA SER A 187 14.31 -35.03 14.46
C SER A 187 14.46 -36.38 15.20
N ARG A 188 13.47 -37.27 15.08
CA ARG A 188 13.46 -38.62 15.67
C ARG A 188 14.02 -39.68 14.71
N ILE A 189 14.32 -39.33 13.46
CA ILE A 189 14.94 -40.23 12.48
C ILE A 189 16.48 -40.16 12.64
N SER A 190 17.03 -41.07 13.45
CA SER A 190 18.47 -41.25 13.62
C SER A 190 18.86 -42.73 13.72
N VAL A 191 20.15 -43.01 13.53
CA VAL A 191 20.76 -44.27 13.97
C VAL A 191 20.78 -44.29 15.52
N PRO A 192 20.49 -45.43 16.18
CA PRO A 192 20.67 -45.57 17.64
C PRO A 192 22.12 -45.38 18.06
N GLU A 193 22.35 -44.88 19.28
CA GLU A 193 23.69 -44.60 19.86
C GLU A 193 24.63 -43.79 18.94
N MET A 194 24.08 -42.80 18.22
CA MET A 194 24.84 -41.85 17.41
C MET A 194 24.47 -40.41 17.73
N PRO A 195 25.44 -39.46 17.74
CA PRO A 195 25.14 -38.04 17.81
C PRO A 195 24.27 -37.60 16.63
N THR A 196 23.31 -36.76 16.95
CA THR A 196 22.25 -36.17 16.13
C THR A 196 22.46 -34.69 15.82
N TRP A 197 23.54 -34.06 16.28
CA TRP A 197 24.01 -32.75 15.84
C TRP A 197 23.90 -32.60 14.30
N TRP A 198 24.47 -33.54 13.55
CA TRP A 198 24.39 -33.56 12.08
C TRP A 198 22.96 -33.69 11.55
N ASN A 199 22.15 -34.61 12.10
CA ASN A 199 20.75 -34.77 11.68
C ASN A 199 19.92 -33.50 11.98
N SER A 200 20.28 -32.72 12.99
CA SER A 200 19.64 -31.44 13.33
C SER A 200 19.98 -30.35 12.29
N ILE A 201 21.23 -30.33 11.79
CA ILE A 201 21.62 -29.49 10.65
C ILE A 201 20.82 -29.88 9.40
N CYS A 202 20.79 -31.18 9.04
CA CYS A 202 19.99 -31.65 7.91
C CYS A 202 18.49 -31.34 8.06
N ALA A 203 17.95 -31.42 9.27
CA ALA A 203 16.55 -31.07 9.56
C ALA A 203 16.29 -29.58 9.33
N VAL A 204 17.13 -28.67 9.83
CA VAL A 204 16.94 -27.22 9.61
C VAL A 204 17.05 -26.84 8.14
N PHE A 205 17.98 -27.40 7.37
CA PHE A 205 17.99 -27.19 5.91
C PHE A 205 16.69 -27.67 5.24
N ALA A 206 16.10 -28.78 5.68
CA ALA A 206 14.85 -29.29 5.11
C ALA A 206 13.65 -28.42 5.53
N ILE A 207 13.64 -27.92 6.77
CA ILE A 207 12.61 -27.00 7.28
C ILE A 207 12.65 -25.67 6.51
N VAL A 208 13.84 -25.12 6.23
CA VAL A 208 13.99 -23.94 5.35
C VAL A 208 13.47 -24.26 3.95
N ALA A 209 13.85 -25.40 3.36
CA ALA A 209 13.36 -25.83 2.05
C ALA A 209 11.83 -26.06 1.99
N CYS A 210 11.18 -26.34 3.13
CA CYS A 210 9.73 -26.51 3.24
C CYS A 210 8.98 -25.26 3.70
N SER A 211 9.67 -24.16 4.02
CA SER A 211 9.03 -23.01 4.69
C SER A 211 7.94 -22.33 3.82
N GLY A 212 8.11 -22.32 2.50
CA GLY A 212 7.09 -21.84 1.55
C GLY A 212 5.82 -22.71 1.48
N ASP A 213 5.89 -23.97 1.92
CA ASP A 213 4.79 -24.95 1.93
C ASP A 213 4.10 -25.03 3.31
N PHE A 214 4.52 -24.22 4.28
CA PHE A 214 3.84 -24.08 5.57
C PHE A 214 2.65 -23.11 5.44
N THR A 215 1.71 -23.50 4.58
CA THR A 215 0.44 -22.85 4.25
C THR A 215 -0.75 -23.71 4.72
N VAL A 216 -1.98 -23.16 4.64
CA VAL A 216 -3.21 -23.90 5.00
C VAL A 216 -3.79 -24.53 3.73
N SER A 217 -3.00 -25.42 3.14
CA SER A 217 -3.23 -26.06 1.86
C SER A 217 -2.68 -27.49 1.88
N THR A 218 -3.01 -28.32 0.88
CA THR A 218 -2.79 -29.77 0.96
C THR A 218 -1.30 -30.18 0.99
N GLU A 219 -0.41 -29.30 0.52
CA GLU A 219 1.06 -29.40 0.57
C GLU A 219 1.56 -29.90 1.93
N ILE A 220 1.09 -29.29 3.03
CA ILE A 220 1.60 -29.57 4.38
C ILE A 220 1.31 -31.00 4.85
N ILE A 221 0.24 -31.62 4.33
CA ILE A 221 -0.07 -33.04 4.57
C ILE A 221 0.89 -33.93 3.79
N THR A 222 1.28 -33.55 2.57
CA THR A 222 2.29 -34.27 1.79
C THR A 222 3.66 -34.24 2.48
N LEU A 223 4.06 -33.11 3.08
CA LEU A 223 5.28 -33.01 3.87
C LEU A 223 5.26 -33.98 5.08
N LEU A 224 4.17 -33.94 5.86
CA LEU A 224 3.98 -34.81 7.03
C LEU A 224 3.96 -36.29 6.64
N GLY A 225 3.20 -36.64 5.58
CA GLY A 225 3.11 -37.98 5.03
C GLY A 225 4.46 -38.54 4.58
N MET A 226 5.29 -37.72 3.92
CA MET A 226 6.64 -38.08 3.51
C MET A 226 7.59 -38.31 4.70
N VAL A 227 7.52 -37.50 5.76
CA VAL A 227 8.35 -37.73 6.96
C VAL A 227 7.92 -39.00 7.72
N ILE A 228 6.61 -39.26 7.83
CA ILE A 228 6.10 -40.51 8.42
C ILE A 228 6.54 -41.72 7.57
N LEU A 229 6.45 -41.63 6.24
CA LEU A 229 6.95 -42.64 5.32
C LEU A 229 8.45 -42.91 5.54
N MET A 230 9.27 -41.87 5.57
CA MET A 230 10.71 -42.00 5.80
C MET A 230 11.05 -42.58 7.18
N ALA A 231 10.27 -42.27 8.21
CA ALA A 231 10.41 -42.90 9.53
C ALA A 231 10.13 -44.42 9.47
N ILE A 232 9.10 -44.85 8.74
CA ILE A 232 8.77 -46.27 8.55
C ILE A 232 9.86 -46.98 7.72
N LEU A 233 10.33 -46.36 6.63
CA LEU A 233 11.39 -46.94 5.77
C LEU A 233 12.75 -47.01 6.48
N HIS A 234 13.09 -46.03 7.33
CA HIS A 234 14.28 -46.08 8.18
C HIS A 234 14.17 -47.18 9.25
N GLN A 235 13.09 -47.23 10.01
CA GLN A 235 12.89 -48.32 10.99
C GLN A 235 12.85 -49.72 10.32
N HIS A 236 12.43 -49.81 9.05
CA HIS A 236 12.51 -51.06 8.28
C HIS A 236 13.94 -51.40 7.88
N ARG A 237 14.75 -50.40 7.47
CA ARG A 237 16.17 -50.56 7.17
C ARG A 237 16.99 -51.06 8.36
N GLU A 238 16.62 -50.64 9.57
CA GLU A 238 17.18 -51.11 10.85
C GLU A 238 16.54 -52.42 11.36
N GLY A 239 15.57 -52.99 10.65
CA GLY A 239 14.93 -54.27 11.00
C GLY A 239 13.90 -54.22 12.14
N VAL A 240 13.54 -53.02 12.62
CA VAL A 240 12.67 -52.81 13.79
C VAL A 240 11.16 -52.86 13.42
N VAL A 241 10.78 -52.51 12.17
CA VAL A 241 9.36 -52.49 11.77
C VAL A 241 8.74 -53.88 11.72
N LYS A 242 7.85 -54.13 12.66
CA LYS A 242 6.75 -55.11 12.52
C LYS A 242 5.59 -54.46 11.76
N GLY A 243 5.01 -55.18 10.79
CA GLY A 243 3.76 -54.80 10.11
C GLY A 243 3.88 -53.88 8.88
N ILE A 244 5.01 -53.86 8.16
CA ILE A 244 5.20 -52.97 7.00
C ILE A 244 4.13 -53.14 5.90
N THR A 245 3.60 -54.35 5.72
CA THR A 245 2.57 -54.70 4.74
C THR A 245 1.18 -54.12 5.02
N TRP A 246 0.93 -53.57 6.21
CA TRP A 246 -0.30 -52.82 6.51
C TRP A 246 -0.03 -51.36 6.84
N LYS A 247 1.12 -51.03 7.45
CA LYS A 247 1.48 -49.65 7.82
C LYS A 247 1.64 -48.73 6.60
N LEU A 248 2.31 -49.18 5.55
CA LEU A 248 2.50 -48.36 4.35
C LEU A 248 1.18 -48.17 3.57
N PRO A 249 0.36 -49.22 3.30
CA PRO A 249 -0.96 -49.02 2.70
C PRO A 249 -1.90 -48.14 3.53
N LEU A 250 -1.90 -48.29 4.86
CA LEU A 250 -2.75 -47.46 5.73
C LEU A 250 -2.35 -45.98 5.70
N LEU A 251 -1.05 -45.68 5.70
CA LEU A 251 -0.55 -44.30 5.56
C LEU A 251 -1.01 -43.68 4.24
N ILE A 252 -0.84 -44.40 3.12
CA ILE A 252 -1.28 -43.91 1.80
C ILE A 252 -2.80 -43.78 1.73
N ALA A 253 -3.57 -44.71 2.31
CA ALA A 253 -5.04 -44.65 2.32
C ALA A 253 -5.56 -43.39 3.03
N VAL A 254 -4.99 -43.03 4.19
CA VAL A 254 -5.38 -41.81 4.92
C VAL A 254 -4.95 -40.56 4.15
N TRP A 255 -3.70 -40.53 3.67
CA TRP A 255 -3.13 -39.40 2.92
C TRP A 255 -3.92 -39.14 1.62
N ALA A 256 -4.31 -40.18 0.87
CA ALA A 256 -5.05 -40.08 -0.38
C ALA A 256 -6.48 -39.50 -0.25
N ASN A 257 -6.97 -39.23 0.96
CA ASN A 257 -8.23 -38.50 1.20
C ASN A 257 -8.01 -37.05 1.67
N LEU A 258 -6.78 -36.72 2.07
CA LEU A 258 -6.38 -35.40 2.56
C LEU A 258 -5.66 -34.57 1.48
N ASP A 259 -4.92 -35.21 0.58
CA ASP A 259 -4.09 -34.53 -0.41
C ASP A 259 -3.93 -35.38 -1.70
N PRO A 260 -4.06 -34.78 -2.91
CA PRO A 260 -3.94 -35.49 -4.18
C PRO A 260 -2.54 -36.06 -4.46
N ARG A 261 -1.48 -35.58 -3.79
CA ARG A 261 -0.08 -36.00 -3.98
C ARG A 261 0.34 -37.23 -3.18
N ALA A 262 -0.60 -37.94 -2.54
CA ALA A 262 -0.36 -39.26 -1.93
C ALA A 262 0.30 -40.31 -2.89
N TRP A 263 0.18 -40.11 -4.20
CA TRP A 263 0.90 -40.91 -5.20
C TRP A 263 2.43 -40.81 -5.06
N ILE A 264 2.98 -39.70 -4.55
CA ILE A 264 4.42 -39.52 -4.35
C ILE A 264 4.93 -40.49 -3.28
N GLY A 265 4.19 -40.66 -2.18
CA GLY A 265 4.51 -41.65 -1.15
C GLY A 265 4.46 -43.10 -1.66
N SER A 266 3.54 -43.38 -2.59
CA SER A 266 3.49 -44.68 -3.28
C SER A 266 4.68 -44.88 -4.22
N LEU A 267 5.03 -43.88 -5.03
CA LEU A 267 6.20 -43.93 -5.92
C LEU A 267 7.50 -44.08 -5.13
N ALA A 268 7.69 -43.31 -4.06
CA ALA A 268 8.80 -43.43 -3.13
C ALA A 268 8.94 -44.86 -2.58
N THR A 269 7.83 -45.46 -2.14
CA THR A 269 7.77 -46.85 -1.67
C THR A 269 8.17 -47.86 -2.76
N VAL A 270 7.68 -47.66 -4.00
CA VAL A 270 8.01 -48.50 -5.16
C VAL A 270 9.49 -48.37 -5.55
N LEU A 271 10.03 -47.17 -5.65
CA LEU A 271 11.45 -46.91 -5.96
C LEU A 271 12.38 -47.52 -4.91
N TYR A 272 12.05 -47.38 -3.62
CA TYR A 272 12.78 -47.98 -2.52
C TYR A 272 12.77 -49.52 -2.59
N ALA A 273 11.61 -50.12 -2.90
CA ALA A 273 11.48 -51.56 -3.09
C ALA A 273 12.29 -52.07 -4.29
N ILE A 274 12.23 -51.38 -5.44
CA ILE A 274 13.03 -51.68 -6.65
C ILE A 274 14.52 -51.62 -6.32
N GLY A 275 14.99 -50.55 -5.68
CA GLY A 275 16.39 -50.39 -5.28
C GLY A 275 16.90 -51.55 -4.44
N LEU A 276 16.10 -52.05 -3.49
CA LEU A 276 16.42 -53.23 -2.69
C LEU A 276 16.34 -54.56 -3.48
N MET A 277 15.46 -54.69 -4.48
CA MET A 277 15.46 -55.86 -5.36
C MET A 277 16.77 -56.00 -6.15
N THR A 278 17.37 -54.89 -6.62
CA THR A 278 18.70 -54.91 -7.28
C THR A 278 19.82 -55.41 -6.37
N VAL A 279 19.66 -55.30 -5.04
CA VAL A 279 20.62 -55.81 -4.06
C VAL A 279 20.48 -57.32 -3.88
N ARG A 280 19.24 -57.84 -3.87
CA ARG A 280 18.95 -59.27 -3.62
C ARG A 280 19.52 -60.18 -4.71
N SER A 281 19.26 -59.85 -5.98
CA SER A 281 19.82 -60.59 -7.12
C SER A 281 21.35 -60.61 -7.10
N ARG A 282 22.01 -59.51 -6.74
CA ARG A 282 23.48 -59.48 -6.57
C ARG A 282 23.96 -60.13 -5.27
N ARG A 283 23.12 -60.27 -4.24
CA ARG A 283 23.44 -60.97 -2.99
C ARG A 283 23.44 -62.47 -3.18
N GLU A 284 22.47 -63.02 -3.93
CA GLU A 284 22.44 -64.44 -4.28
C GLU A 284 23.75 -64.83 -4.99
N SER A 285 24.13 -64.14 -6.06
CA SER A 285 25.43 -64.33 -6.75
C SER A 285 26.69 -64.00 -5.92
N ALA A 286 26.56 -63.36 -4.74
CA ALA A 286 27.68 -63.03 -3.86
C ALA A 286 27.80 -63.95 -2.64
N VAL A 287 26.70 -64.60 -2.24
CA VAL A 287 26.68 -65.70 -1.28
C VAL A 287 27.28 -66.95 -1.91
N ASP A 288 26.97 -67.22 -3.18
CA ASP A 288 27.65 -68.22 -4.01
C ASP A 288 29.17 -67.94 -4.15
N ALA A 289 29.58 -66.68 -3.97
CA ALA A 289 30.98 -66.23 -3.96
C ALA A 289 31.61 -66.10 -2.55
N GLY A 290 30.96 -66.65 -1.52
CA GLY A 290 31.57 -66.89 -0.20
C GLY A 290 31.85 -65.65 0.67
N LYS A 291 31.25 -64.48 0.39
CA LYS A 291 31.44 -63.27 1.23
C LYS A 291 30.42 -63.19 2.37
N PRO A 292 30.83 -62.77 3.60
CA PRO A 292 29.90 -62.59 4.70
C PRO A 292 28.90 -61.46 4.40
N PRO A 293 27.59 -61.66 4.65
CA PRO A 293 26.57 -60.65 4.36
C PRO A 293 26.56 -59.51 5.41
N GLU A 294 26.50 -58.25 4.96
CA GLU A 294 26.07 -57.14 5.83
C GLU A 294 24.68 -57.44 6.40
N THR A 295 24.43 -57.02 7.65
CA THR A 295 23.16 -57.27 8.36
C THR A 295 21.98 -56.55 7.70
N MET A 296 21.21 -57.33 6.93
CA MET A 296 19.95 -56.92 6.33
C MET A 296 18.79 -57.78 6.85
N PRO A 297 17.65 -57.19 7.24
CA PRO A 297 16.42 -57.95 7.35
C PRO A 297 16.04 -58.54 5.99
N ALA A 298 15.47 -59.74 5.97
CA ALA A 298 14.91 -60.29 4.75
C ALA A 298 13.68 -59.45 4.36
N GLY A 299 13.74 -58.73 3.23
CA GLY A 299 12.65 -57.90 2.71
C GLY A 299 11.45 -58.71 2.18
N GLN A 300 11.06 -59.78 2.87
CA GLN A 300 9.79 -60.49 2.64
C GLN A 300 8.65 -59.49 2.88
N GLY A 301 7.63 -59.51 2.03
CA GLY A 301 6.49 -58.60 2.11
C GLY A 301 6.73 -57.16 1.61
N LEU A 302 7.96 -56.66 1.41
CA LEU A 302 8.15 -55.26 0.95
C LEU A 302 7.56 -55.00 -0.45
N GLY A 303 7.75 -55.92 -1.40
CA GLY A 303 7.13 -55.80 -2.73
C GLY A 303 5.59 -55.86 -2.69
N LEU A 304 5.04 -56.64 -1.76
CA LEU A 304 3.60 -56.67 -1.48
C LEU A 304 3.13 -55.37 -0.82
N ALA A 305 3.90 -54.79 0.10
CA ALA A 305 3.61 -53.51 0.73
C ALA A 305 3.61 -52.36 -0.30
N ALA A 306 4.53 -52.38 -1.27
CA ALA A 306 4.55 -51.42 -2.38
C ALA A 306 3.34 -51.58 -3.32
N ALA A 307 2.97 -52.81 -3.69
CA ALA A 307 1.77 -53.07 -4.49
C ALA A 307 0.48 -52.66 -3.75
N LEU A 308 0.39 -52.95 -2.45
CA LEU A 308 -0.74 -52.54 -1.61
C LEU A 308 -0.76 -51.02 -1.34
N ALA A 309 0.39 -50.33 -1.34
CA ALA A 309 0.45 -48.87 -1.25
C ALA A 309 -0.12 -48.22 -2.52
N VAL A 310 0.26 -48.69 -3.71
CA VAL A 310 -0.37 -48.24 -4.97
C VAL A 310 -1.87 -48.56 -4.99
N ALA A 311 -2.28 -49.74 -4.51
CA ALA A 311 -3.70 -50.09 -4.41
C ALA A 311 -4.46 -49.25 -3.36
N ALA A 312 -3.80 -48.73 -2.33
CA ALA A 312 -4.41 -47.86 -1.32
C ALA A 312 -4.81 -46.48 -1.87
N LEU A 313 -4.26 -46.04 -3.01
CA LEU A 313 -4.74 -44.87 -3.74
C LEU A 313 -6.18 -45.04 -4.27
N LEU A 314 -6.69 -46.27 -4.33
CA LEU A 314 -8.10 -46.57 -4.67
C LEU A 314 -9.05 -46.43 -3.46
N LEU A 315 -8.55 -46.11 -2.27
CA LEU A 315 -9.37 -45.91 -1.06
C LEU A 315 -9.79 -44.44 -0.90
N ASN A 316 -10.24 -43.82 -1.99
CA ASN A 316 -10.77 -42.46 -2.08
C ASN A 316 -12.15 -42.51 -2.78
N PRO A 317 -13.11 -41.60 -2.51
CA PRO A 317 -14.41 -41.54 -3.21
C PRO A 317 -14.31 -41.53 -4.75
N PHE A 318 -13.22 -40.98 -5.30
CA PHE A 318 -12.90 -40.93 -6.72
C PHE A 318 -11.67 -41.82 -7.04
N PRO A 319 -11.80 -43.16 -6.98
CA PRO A 319 -10.65 -44.07 -6.91
C PRO A 319 -9.74 -44.01 -8.16
N LEU A 320 -10.32 -43.89 -9.35
CA LEU A 320 -9.55 -43.79 -10.59
C LEU A 320 -8.80 -42.45 -10.68
N ASN A 321 -9.40 -41.36 -10.23
CA ASN A 321 -8.78 -40.05 -10.23
C ASN A 321 -7.67 -39.95 -9.17
N SER A 322 -7.85 -40.56 -8.01
CA SER A 322 -6.82 -40.64 -6.95
C SER A 322 -5.64 -41.53 -7.34
N LEU A 323 -5.85 -42.56 -8.18
CA LEU A 323 -4.75 -43.33 -8.79
C LEU A 323 -4.04 -42.57 -9.91
N LEU A 324 -4.77 -41.73 -10.65
CA LEU A 324 -4.27 -40.98 -11.81
C LEU A 324 -3.90 -39.52 -11.50
N SER A 325 -3.88 -39.08 -10.24
CA SER A 325 -3.67 -37.68 -9.85
C SER A 325 -2.31 -37.14 -10.30
N ALA A 326 -1.26 -37.97 -10.29
CA ALA A 326 0.03 -37.64 -10.92
C ALA A 326 -0.13 -37.16 -12.38
N THR A 327 -1.09 -37.73 -13.12
CA THR A 327 -1.37 -37.33 -14.51
C THR A 327 -2.21 -36.06 -14.59
N SER A 328 -3.15 -35.79 -13.68
CA SER A 328 -3.89 -34.51 -13.69
C SER A 328 -2.98 -33.34 -13.35
N ILE A 329 -2.14 -33.51 -12.33
CA ILE A 329 -1.23 -32.49 -11.82
C ILE A 329 -0.28 -32.00 -12.93
N TYR A 330 0.52 -32.88 -13.52
CA TYR A 330 1.52 -32.49 -14.53
C TYR A 330 0.95 -32.15 -15.91
N SER A 331 -0.30 -32.53 -16.22
CA SER A 331 -0.89 -32.30 -17.56
C SER A 331 -2.03 -31.30 -17.61
N VAL A 332 -2.58 -30.90 -16.47
CA VAL A 332 -3.67 -29.93 -16.35
C VAL A 332 -3.26 -28.80 -15.43
N GLU A 333 -2.90 -29.11 -14.18
CA GLU A 333 -2.80 -28.13 -13.09
C GLU A 333 -1.52 -27.28 -13.23
N TYR A 334 -0.34 -27.90 -13.27
CA TYR A 334 0.93 -27.15 -13.35
C TYR A 334 1.06 -26.34 -14.66
N PRO A 335 0.76 -26.87 -15.87
CA PRO A 335 0.82 -26.07 -17.10
C PRO A 335 -0.14 -24.88 -17.09
N THR A 336 -1.34 -25.06 -16.51
CA THR A 336 -2.33 -23.96 -16.40
C THR A 336 -1.87 -22.90 -15.41
N MET A 337 -1.32 -23.29 -14.25
CA MET A 337 -0.74 -22.36 -13.27
C MET A 337 0.48 -21.61 -13.81
N GLN A 338 1.42 -22.27 -14.51
CA GLN A 338 2.54 -21.61 -15.22
C GLN A 338 2.03 -20.51 -16.16
N GLU A 339 0.97 -20.82 -16.93
CA GLU A 339 0.42 -19.92 -17.93
C GLU A 339 -0.37 -18.73 -17.33
N GLN A 340 -0.83 -18.84 -16.08
CA GLN A 340 -1.58 -17.81 -15.35
C GLN A 340 -0.68 -16.99 -14.39
N ARG A 341 0.42 -17.59 -13.91
CA ARG A 341 1.49 -16.95 -13.13
C ARG A 341 2.81 -17.02 -13.94
N PRO A 342 2.89 -16.35 -15.11
CA PRO A 342 4.09 -16.37 -15.93
C PRO A 342 5.25 -15.68 -15.22
N LEU A 343 6.45 -16.28 -15.29
CA LEU A 343 7.65 -15.66 -14.73
C LEU A 343 7.96 -14.36 -15.48
N MET A 344 8.02 -13.25 -14.74
CA MET A 344 8.43 -11.94 -15.25
C MET A 344 9.62 -11.47 -14.44
N SER A 345 10.82 -11.90 -14.86
CA SER A 345 12.09 -11.59 -14.19
C SER A 345 12.36 -10.08 -14.06
N SER A 346 11.82 -9.26 -14.98
CA SER A 346 11.82 -7.79 -14.90
C SER A 346 10.90 -7.19 -13.82
N LEU A 347 9.91 -7.93 -13.33
CA LEU A 347 8.95 -7.51 -12.30
C LEU A 347 9.19 -8.21 -10.95
N ALA A 348 10.27 -8.98 -10.80
CA ALA A 348 10.56 -9.79 -9.61
C ALA A 348 10.70 -9.00 -8.30
N GLY A 349 10.98 -7.68 -8.37
CA GLY A 349 10.97 -6.79 -7.20
C GLY A 349 9.59 -6.26 -6.79
N VAL A 350 8.54 -6.55 -7.56
CA VAL A 350 7.19 -5.97 -7.43
C VAL A 350 6.09 -7.04 -7.42
N SER A 351 6.29 -8.15 -8.13
CA SER A 351 5.41 -9.32 -8.11
C SER A 351 5.67 -10.19 -6.88
N PHE A 352 4.74 -10.17 -5.92
CA PHE A 352 4.77 -11.06 -4.75
C PHE A 352 4.57 -12.54 -5.14
N ASP A 353 3.86 -12.80 -6.23
CA ASP A 353 3.47 -14.14 -6.68
C ASP A 353 4.53 -14.80 -7.58
N ASN A 354 5.81 -14.53 -7.31
CA ASN A 354 6.96 -15.01 -8.09
C ASN A 354 7.41 -16.43 -7.72
N ARG A 355 6.47 -17.27 -7.26
CA ARG A 355 6.71 -18.67 -6.90
C ARG A 355 7.08 -19.49 -8.13
N VAL A 356 8.34 -19.94 -8.18
CA VAL A 356 8.88 -20.81 -9.25
C VAL A 356 8.36 -22.25 -9.21
N ASP A 357 7.54 -22.59 -8.21
CA ASP A 357 7.03 -23.92 -7.87
C ASP A 357 6.58 -24.73 -9.11
N TYR A 358 5.74 -24.14 -9.97
CA TYR A 358 5.20 -24.83 -11.14
C TYR A 358 6.20 -25.04 -12.28
N PHE A 359 7.35 -24.37 -12.26
CA PHE A 359 8.35 -24.36 -13.33
C PHE A 359 9.46 -25.39 -13.11
N SER A 360 10.11 -25.78 -14.21
CA SER A 360 11.28 -26.67 -14.22
C SER A 360 12.51 -25.97 -13.64
N MET A 361 13.34 -26.70 -12.89
CA MET A 361 14.61 -26.16 -12.37
C MET A 361 15.64 -25.84 -13.46
N LEU A 362 15.39 -26.31 -14.68
CA LEU A 362 16.24 -26.07 -15.85
C LEU A 362 15.77 -24.87 -16.69
N ASP A 363 14.68 -24.23 -16.29
CA ASP A 363 14.22 -22.97 -16.89
C ASP A 363 15.15 -21.81 -16.47
N PRO A 364 15.79 -21.09 -17.41
CA PRO A 364 16.70 -20.00 -17.08
C PRO A 364 16.05 -18.86 -16.29
N ASP A 365 14.79 -18.50 -16.59
CA ASP A 365 14.11 -17.43 -15.87
C ASP A 365 13.77 -17.88 -14.44
N ALA A 366 13.30 -19.13 -14.26
CA ALA A 366 13.06 -19.68 -12.92
C ALA A 366 14.33 -19.72 -12.07
N PHE A 367 15.46 -20.13 -12.65
CA PHE A 367 16.73 -20.20 -11.93
C PHE A 367 17.23 -18.84 -11.42
N THR A 368 16.92 -17.74 -12.13
CA THR A 368 17.24 -16.37 -11.64
C THR A 368 16.38 -15.90 -10.46
N LEU A 369 15.30 -16.61 -10.17
CA LEU A 369 14.30 -16.27 -9.14
C LEU A 369 14.35 -17.19 -7.92
N PHE A 370 15.32 -18.11 -7.84
CA PHE A 370 15.50 -18.99 -6.69
C PHE A 370 15.85 -18.21 -5.42
N ASP A 371 15.07 -18.43 -4.38
CA ASP A 371 15.23 -17.90 -3.04
C ASP A 371 15.91 -18.92 -2.09
N HIS A 372 15.95 -18.58 -0.80
CA HIS A 372 16.55 -19.41 0.25
C HIS A 372 15.99 -20.85 0.35
N THR A 373 14.72 -21.07 0.00
CA THR A 373 14.05 -22.37 0.07
C THR A 373 14.60 -23.33 -0.99
N GLN A 374 14.67 -22.91 -2.25
CA GLN A 374 15.15 -23.79 -3.32
C GLN A 374 16.66 -24.02 -3.20
N ILE A 375 17.43 -23.00 -2.79
CA ILE A 375 18.86 -23.14 -2.48
C ILE A 375 19.10 -24.17 -1.36
N ALA A 376 18.31 -24.14 -0.28
CA ALA A 376 18.42 -25.11 0.81
C ALA A 376 18.09 -26.54 0.36
N GLY A 377 17.03 -26.71 -0.46
CA GLY A 377 16.63 -28.01 -0.99
C GLY A 377 17.66 -28.64 -1.93
N ILE A 378 18.17 -27.86 -2.89
CA ILE A 378 19.22 -28.30 -3.84
C ILE A 378 20.51 -28.66 -3.08
N THR A 379 20.89 -27.87 -2.07
CA THR A 379 22.04 -28.14 -1.20
C THR A 379 21.89 -29.48 -0.48
N LEU A 380 20.70 -29.80 0.05
CA LEU A 380 20.45 -31.09 0.69
C LEU A 380 20.53 -32.27 -0.27
N ILE A 381 20.01 -32.15 -1.49
CA ILE A 381 20.11 -33.20 -2.52
C ILE A 381 21.59 -33.48 -2.84
N LEU A 382 22.41 -32.44 -2.99
CA LEU A 382 23.85 -32.58 -3.21
C LEU A 382 24.55 -33.29 -2.04
N ILE A 383 24.26 -32.89 -0.79
CA ILE A 383 24.79 -33.54 0.41
C ILE A 383 24.38 -35.03 0.46
N ALA A 384 23.13 -35.36 0.13
CA ALA A 384 22.63 -36.74 0.15
C ALA A 384 23.29 -37.62 -0.93
N VAL A 385 23.52 -37.06 -2.13
CA VAL A 385 24.28 -37.73 -3.20
C VAL A 385 25.73 -37.99 -2.77
N ILE A 386 26.40 -36.99 -2.17
CA ILE A 386 27.76 -37.14 -1.63
C ILE A 386 27.79 -38.20 -0.51
N ALA A 387 26.83 -38.20 0.42
CA ALA A 387 26.72 -39.19 1.49
C ALA A 387 26.62 -40.63 0.96
N LEU A 388 25.80 -40.86 -0.07
CA LEU A 388 25.66 -42.17 -0.72
C LEU A 388 26.95 -42.59 -1.45
N ILE A 389 27.65 -41.65 -2.11
CA ILE A 389 28.94 -41.88 -2.79
C ILE A 389 30.07 -42.19 -1.79
N LEU A 390 30.01 -41.65 -0.57
CA LEU A 390 30.94 -41.92 0.53
C LEU A 390 30.65 -43.25 1.24
N SER A 391 29.38 -43.58 1.50
CA SER A 391 28.98 -44.86 2.11
C SER A 391 29.37 -46.06 1.23
N ARG A 392 29.05 -45.99 -0.07
CA ARG A 392 29.20 -47.08 -1.05
C ARG A 392 28.52 -48.41 -0.66
N SER A 393 27.78 -48.48 0.45
CA SER A 393 27.15 -49.73 0.89
C SER A 393 26.09 -50.18 -0.12
N ALA A 394 26.07 -51.47 -0.41
CA ALA A 394 24.99 -52.08 -1.18
C ALA A 394 23.63 -51.93 -0.46
N ALA A 395 23.62 -51.73 0.85
CA ALA A 395 22.40 -51.67 1.66
C ALA A 395 21.67 -50.32 1.66
N ASP A 396 22.27 -49.27 1.10
CA ASP A 396 21.63 -47.95 1.00
C ASP A 396 21.00 -47.71 -0.39
N ARG A 397 21.08 -48.70 -1.31
CA ARG A 397 20.54 -48.58 -2.68
C ARG A 397 19.02 -48.35 -2.76
N GLY A 398 18.24 -48.81 -1.79
CA GLY A 398 16.80 -48.48 -1.72
C GLY A 398 16.59 -46.97 -1.65
N PHE A 399 17.32 -46.31 -0.75
CA PHE A 399 17.31 -44.86 -0.61
C PHE A 399 17.93 -44.14 -1.82
N ALA A 400 18.98 -44.70 -2.43
CA ALA A 400 19.57 -44.11 -3.65
C ALA A 400 18.59 -44.09 -4.84
N PHE A 401 17.83 -45.18 -5.06
CA PHE A 401 16.79 -45.21 -6.12
C PHE A 401 15.62 -44.27 -5.81
N MET A 402 15.19 -44.19 -4.55
CA MET A 402 14.16 -43.26 -4.11
C MET A 402 14.58 -41.79 -4.31
N LEU A 403 15.78 -41.42 -3.85
CA LEU A 403 16.32 -40.07 -4.02
C LEU A 403 16.47 -39.70 -5.50
N ALA A 404 16.98 -40.61 -6.33
CA ALA A 404 17.16 -40.35 -7.75
C ALA A 404 15.82 -40.10 -8.47
N GLY A 405 14.79 -40.90 -8.17
CA GLY A 405 13.47 -40.72 -8.78
C GLY A 405 12.75 -39.44 -8.32
N LEU A 406 12.82 -39.10 -7.02
CA LEU A 406 12.26 -37.84 -6.51
C LEU A 406 13.04 -36.61 -7.03
N SER A 407 14.37 -36.70 -7.14
CA SER A 407 15.18 -35.62 -7.74
C SER A 407 14.83 -35.36 -9.20
N VAL A 408 14.45 -36.38 -9.97
CA VAL A 408 13.95 -36.20 -11.36
C VAL A 408 12.61 -35.47 -11.38
N LEU A 409 11.71 -35.72 -10.42
CA LEU A 409 10.46 -34.97 -10.29
C LEU A 409 10.71 -33.51 -9.89
N ALA A 410 11.58 -33.27 -8.90
CA ALA A 410 11.95 -31.91 -8.49
C ALA A 410 12.60 -31.11 -9.63
N ILE A 411 13.46 -31.73 -10.44
CA ILE A 411 14.04 -31.10 -11.64
C ILE A 411 12.95 -30.73 -12.66
N TYR A 412 11.91 -31.57 -12.81
CA TYR A 412 10.81 -31.34 -13.75
C TYR A 412 9.83 -30.26 -13.27
N ALA A 413 9.52 -30.21 -11.98
CA ALA A 413 8.70 -29.18 -11.33
C ALA A 413 9.22 -28.87 -9.93
N THR A 414 9.55 -27.61 -9.69
CA THR A 414 10.22 -27.14 -8.45
C THR A 414 9.38 -27.40 -7.19
N HIS A 415 8.06 -27.47 -7.32
CA HIS A 415 7.08 -27.81 -6.27
C HIS A 415 7.34 -29.17 -5.59
N GLU A 416 8.07 -30.10 -6.22
CA GLU A 416 8.42 -31.40 -5.62
C GLU A 416 9.75 -31.37 -4.84
N LEU A 417 10.44 -30.22 -4.83
CA LEU A 417 11.72 -30.04 -4.12
C LEU A 417 11.57 -30.19 -2.60
N PRO A 418 10.57 -29.62 -1.89
CA PRO A 418 10.48 -29.73 -0.43
C PRO A 418 10.37 -31.19 0.05
N VAL A 419 9.53 -31.98 -0.64
CA VAL A 419 9.42 -33.44 -0.45
C VAL A 419 10.75 -34.17 -0.71
N THR A 420 11.47 -33.75 -1.75
CA THR A 420 12.79 -34.32 -2.08
C THR A 420 13.86 -33.92 -1.06
N ALA A 421 13.78 -32.70 -0.51
CA ALA A 421 14.67 -32.19 0.52
C ALA A 421 14.48 -32.91 1.87
N LEU A 422 13.23 -33.18 2.28
CA LEU A 422 12.93 -34.02 3.46
C LEU A 422 13.51 -35.43 3.30
N THR A 423 13.36 -36.02 2.12
CA THR A 423 13.97 -37.32 1.78
C THR A 423 15.51 -37.25 1.85
N ALA A 424 16.10 -36.22 1.23
CA ALA A 424 17.54 -35.99 1.20
C ALA A 424 18.14 -35.74 2.59
N ALA A 425 17.42 -35.07 3.50
CA ALA A 425 17.85 -34.85 4.88
C ALA A 425 17.92 -36.15 5.69
N VAL A 426 16.91 -37.03 5.58
CA VAL A 426 16.93 -38.35 6.24
C VAL A 426 18.06 -39.24 5.70
N ILE A 427 18.31 -39.18 4.39
CA ILE A 427 19.40 -39.93 3.76
C ILE A 427 20.74 -39.36 4.23
N SER A 428 20.97 -38.05 4.10
CA SER A 428 22.17 -37.35 4.57
C SER A 428 22.48 -37.65 6.04
N GLY A 429 21.50 -37.52 6.93
CA GLY A 429 21.65 -37.79 8.35
C GLY A 429 22.02 -39.26 8.61
N THR A 430 21.16 -40.19 8.21
CA THR A 430 21.34 -41.61 8.59
C THR A 430 22.51 -42.29 7.86
N VAL A 431 22.82 -41.92 6.62
CA VAL A 431 23.96 -42.48 5.87
C VAL A 431 25.30 -41.95 6.42
N ILE A 432 25.40 -40.65 6.74
CA ILE A 432 26.61 -40.09 7.36
C ILE A 432 26.80 -40.63 8.78
N GLN A 433 25.73 -40.80 9.58
CA GLN A 433 25.82 -41.48 10.88
C GLN A 433 26.37 -42.91 10.75
N ARG A 434 25.87 -43.72 9.79
CA ARG A 434 26.37 -45.08 9.56
C ARG A 434 27.83 -45.10 9.05
N TRP A 435 28.23 -44.12 8.23
CA TRP A 435 29.61 -43.96 7.76
C TRP A 435 30.56 -43.53 8.88
N TYR A 436 30.18 -42.55 9.70
CA TYR A 436 30.99 -42.06 10.81
C TYR A 436 31.27 -43.18 11.83
N ARG A 437 30.24 -43.95 12.21
CA ARG A 437 30.34 -45.14 13.08
C ARG A 437 31.35 -46.20 12.59
N ARG A 438 31.61 -46.26 11.28
CA ARG A 438 32.54 -47.24 10.67
C ARG A 438 33.97 -46.73 10.59
N ASN A 439 34.17 -45.41 10.62
CA ASN A 439 35.42 -44.76 10.24
C ASN A 439 36.11 -44.02 11.39
N PHE A 440 35.39 -43.70 12.48
CA PHE A 440 35.89 -42.93 13.61
C PHE A 440 35.58 -43.63 14.94
N ASN A 441 36.37 -43.31 15.99
CA ASN A 441 36.02 -43.70 17.35
C ASN A 441 34.82 -42.88 17.84
N LEU A 442 33.98 -43.46 18.68
CA LEU A 442 32.81 -42.80 19.27
C LEU A 442 33.06 -42.32 20.72
N GLN A 443 34.20 -42.66 21.31
CA GLN A 443 34.61 -42.15 22.62
C GLN A 443 34.99 -40.68 22.51
N TYR A 444 34.39 -39.83 23.35
CA TYR A 444 34.81 -38.44 23.52
C TYR A 444 36.19 -38.35 24.19
N SER A 445 36.94 -37.29 23.92
CA SER A 445 38.19 -37.00 24.62
C SER A 445 38.33 -35.52 24.96
N VAL A 446 39.33 -35.20 25.78
CA VAL A 446 39.62 -33.85 26.28
C VAL A 446 40.72 -33.16 25.44
N ASP A 447 41.18 -33.76 24.32
CA ASP A 447 42.12 -33.07 23.43
C ASP A 447 41.50 -31.81 22.83
N THR A 448 42.24 -30.70 22.84
CA THR A 448 41.76 -29.37 22.47
C THR A 448 41.15 -29.34 21.07
N LYS A 449 41.63 -30.16 20.13
CA LYS A 449 41.08 -30.23 18.77
C LYS A 449 39.72 -30.91 18.71
N GLU A 450 39.56 -32.03 19.41
CA GLU A 450 38.29 -32.75 19.49
C GLU A 450 37.26 -31.96 20.31
N LEU A 451 37.71 -31.27 21.38
CA LEU A 451 36.89 -30.38 22.18
C LEU A 451 36.38 -29.19 21.36
N MET A 452 37.25 -28.53 20.58
CA MET A 452 36.88 -27.44 19.67
C MET A 452 35.91 -27.89 18.57
N PHE A 453 36.09 -29.10 18.03
CA PHE A 453 35.15 -29.67 17.06
C PHE A 453 33.79 -29.99 17.69
N SER A 454 33.78 -30.64 18.85
CA SER A 454 32.56 -31.17 19.50
C SER A 454 31.73 -30.08 20.20
N ARG A 455 32.36 -29.23 21.03
CA ARG A 455 31.69 -28.13 21.75
C ARG A 455 31.55 -26.91 20.84
N GLY A 456 32.64 -26.47 20.21
CA GLY A 456 32.65 -25.31 19.32
C GLY A 456 31.74 -25.46 18.10
N GLY A 457 31.76 -26.64 17.45
CA GLY A 457 30.86 -26.93 16.32
C GLY A 457 29.37 -26.85 16.70
N ARG A 458 28.99 -27.35 17.89
CA ARG A 458 27.63 -27.22 18.42
C ARG A 458 27.29 -25.77 18.78
N ALA A 459 28.17 -25.04 19.45
CA ALA A 459 27.97 -23.64 19.82
C ALA A 459 27.75 -22.75 18.57
N VAL A 460 28.57 -22.93 17.53
CA VAL A 460 28.37 -22.27 16.22
C VAL A 460 27.03 -22.66 15.59
N THR A 461 26.62 -23.94 15.69
CA THR A 461 25.31 -24.37 15.15
C THR A 461 24.14 -23.73 15.90
N VAL A 462 24.21 -23.62 17.24
CA VAL A 462 23.21 -22.91 18.05
C VAL A 462 23.14 -21.44 17.65
N PHE A 463 24.28 -20.77 17.49
CA PHE A 463 24.33 -19.37 17.04
C PHE A 463 23.74 -19.19 15.65
N VAL A 464 24.06 -20.07 14.69
CA VAL A 464 23.49 -20.04 13.33
C VAL A 464 21.97 -20.29 13.34
N PHE A 465 21.47 -21.20 14.17
CA PHE A 465 20.02 -21.45 14.29
C PHE A 465 19.29 -20.27 14.96
N ALA A 466 19.90 -19.64 15.97
CA ALA A 466 19.36 -18.44 16.61
C ALA A 466 19.36 -17.23 15.66
N PHE A 467 20.45 -17.02 14.90
CA PHE A 467 20.54 -15.98 13.87
C PHE A 467 19.55 -16.21 12.72
N LEU A 468 19.36 -17.45 12.29
CA LEU A 468 18.32 -17.79 11.31
C LEU A 468 16.93 -17.44 11.87
N GLY A 469 16.60 -17.86 13.09
CA GLY A 469 15.32 -17.54 13.74
C GLY A 469 15.07 -16.03 13.87
N PHE A 470 16.10 -15.28 14.26
CA PHE A 470 16.09 -13.81 14.24
C PHE A 470 15.78 -13.26 12.84
N CYS A 471 16.42 -13.76 11.79
CA CYS A 471 16.16 -13.35 10.41
C CYS A 471 14.72 -13.67 9.92
N VAL A 472 14.08 -14.74 10.43
CA VAL A 472 12.65 -15.00 10.18
C VAL A 472 11.77 -13.95 10.87
N VAL A 473 11.95 -13.76 12.19
CA VAL A 473 11.15 -12.81 13.00
C VAL A 473 11.33 -11.37 12.51
N ALA A 474 12.54 -11.00 12.10
CA ALA A 474 12.87 -9.68 11.60
C ALA A 474 12.46 -9.45 10.12
N GLY A 475 11.82 -10.42 9.45
CA GLY A 475 11.35 -10.28 8.07
C GLY A 475 12.47 -10.12 7.03
N ARG A 476 13.68 -10.61 7.33
CA ARG A 476 14.87 -10.39 6.49
C ARG A 476 15.14 -11.50 5.46
N LEU A 477 14.39 -12.60 5.52
CA LEU A 477 14.42 -13.65 4.50
C LEU A 477 13.55 -13.26 3.29
N PRO A 478 14.08 -13.24 2.06
CA PRO A 478 13.30 -12.91 0.87
C PRO A 478 12.27 -14.01 0.55
N GLY A 479 11.08 -13.61 0.09
CA GLY A 479 9.99 -14.52 -0.27
C GLY A 479 9.19 -15.10 0.91
N ASN A 480 9.70 -15.04 2.14
CA ASN A 480 8.98 -15.54 3.32
C ASN A 480 7.82 -14.61 3.73
N THR A 481 6.68 -15.19 4.11
CA THR A 481 5.54 -14.45 4.69
C THR A 481 5.83 -13.99 6.12
N PRO A 482 5.34 -12.81 6.54
CA PRO A 482 5.64 -12.27 7.86
C PRO A 482 5.07 -13.15 8.98
N VAL A 483 5.82 -13.26 10.08
CA VAL A 483 5.38 -13.97 11.28
C VAL A 483 4.15 -13.26 11.87
N GLY A 484 3.09 -14.03 12.17
CA GLY A 484 1.83 -13.51 12.67
C GLY A 484 0.70 -14.55 12.62
N LEU A 485 -0.42 -14.18 13.24
CA LEU A 485 -1.67 -14.93 13.18
C LEU A 485 -2.61 -14.34 12.12
N GLY A 486 -3.51 -15.18 11.61
CA GLY A 486 -4.57 -14.78 10.71
C GLY A 486 -4.13 -14.58 9.25
N PHE A 487 -4.98 -13.90 8.49
CA PHE A 487 -4.66 -13.50 7.12
C PHE A 487 -3.65 -12.34 7.08
N GLU A 488 -2.93 -12.24 5.96
CA GLU A 488 -2.16 -11.04 5.64
C GLU A 488 -3.11 -9.83 5.52
N GLU A 489 -2.64 -8.66 5.95
CA GLU A 489 -3.43 -7.44 6.03
C GLU A 489 -4.01 -7.06 4.66
N ASP A 490 -3.17 -7.11 3.62
CA ASP A 490 -3.61 -6.85 2.25
C ASP A 490 -4.68 -7.83 1.78
N THR A 491 -4.55 -9.12 2.13
CA THR A 491 -5.52 -10.18 1.79
C THR A 491 -6.82 -9.98 2.57
N LYS A 492 -6.76 -9.63 3.86
CA LYS A 492 -7.92 -9.38 4.71
C LYS A 492 -8.74 -8.19 4.22
N THR A 493 -8.08 -7.07 3.89
CA THR A 493 -8.75 -5.91 3.28
C THR A 493 -9.39 -6.30 1.95
N THR A 494 -8.68 -7.04 1.09
CA THR A 494 -9.20 -7.49 -0.22
C THR A 494 -10.41 -8.42 -0.09
N ILE A 495 -10.45 -9.32 0.90
CA ILE A 495 -11.62 -10.17 1.17
C ILE A 495 -12.79 -9.33 1.67
N ARG A 496 -12.56 -8.37 2.59
CA ARG A 496 -13.62 -7.52 3.13
C ARG A 496 -14.23 -6.61 2.06
N THR A 497 -13.41 -5.79 1.40
CA THR A 497 -13.91 -4.78 0.47
C THR A 497 -14.66 -5.40 -0.70
N ILE A 498 -14.14 -6.48 -1.30
CA ILE A 498 -14.88 -7.22 -2.34
C ILE A 498 -16.22 -7.77 -1.81
N GLY A 499 -16.31 -8.13 -0.53
CA GLY A 499 -17.57 -8.55 0.10
C GLY A 499 -18.58 -7.41 0.28
N GLU A 500 -18.12 -6.20 0.60
CA GLU A 500 -18.94 -4.99 0.71
C GLU A 500 -19.47 -4.59 -0.68
N GLN A 501 -18.60 -4.54 -1.70
CA GLN A 501 -18.97 -4.31 -3.10
C GLN A 501 -20.01 -5.34 -3.60
N LEU A 502 -19.80 -6.63 -3.31
CA LEU A 502 -20.72 -7.71 -3.70
C LEU A 502 -22.10 -7.66 -3.04
N ALA A 503 -22.31 -6.82 -2.02
CA ALA A 503 -23.62 -6.62 -1.40
C ALA A 503 -24.53 -5.66 -2.22
N GLU A 504 -23.96 -4.77 -3.02
CA GLU A 504 -24.72 -3.90 -3.95
C GLU A 504 -25.08 -4.62 -5.26
N ILE A 505 -24.34 -5.68 -5.61
CA ILE A 505 -24.46 -6.41 -6.87
C ILE A 505 -25.46 -7.58 -6.74
N PRO A 506 -26.56 -7.63 -7.54
CA PRO A 506 -27.61 -8.63 -7.44
C PRO A 506 -27.11 -10.08 -7.32
N GLU A 507 -27.66 -10.88 -6.41
CA GLU A 507 -27.14 -12.22 -6.06
C GLU A 507 -26.95 -13.16 -7.26
N ASP A 508 -27.87 -13.11 -8.23
CA ASP A 508 -27.88 -13.93 -9.44
C ASP A 508 -26.88 -13.48 -10.51
N ALA A 509 -26.25 -12.32 -10.33
CA ALA A 509 -25.26 -11.78 -11.25
C ALA A 509 -24.07 -12.72 -11.44
N ARG A 510 -23.89 -13.18 -12.69
CA ARG A 510 -22.74 -13.96 -13.15
C ARG A 510 -21.57 -13.02 -13.42
N ILE A 511 -20.52 -13.14 -12.62
CA ILE A 511 -19.35 -12.26 -12.60
C ILE A 511 -18.15 -12.93 -13.28
N LEU A 512 -17.61 -12.31 -14.32
CA LEU A 512 -16.38 -12.72 -14.99
C LEU A 512 -15.18 -11.91 -14.48
N HIS A 513 -14.36 -12.55 -13.65
CA HIS A 513 -13.18 -11.96 -13.03
C HIS A 513 -11.90 -12.27 -13.83
N THR A 514 -10.82 -11.50 -13.62
CA THR A 514 -9.60 -11.56 -14.46
C THR A 514 -8.53 -12.52 -13.95
N ARG A 515 -8.55 -12.91 -12.66
CA ARG A 515 -7.60 -13.86 -12.03
C ARG A 515 -8.31 -14.96 -11.23
N ILE A 516 -7.61 -16.07 -10.97
CA ILE A 516 -8.15 -17.21 -10.18
C ILE A 516 -8.44 -16.84 -8.71
N ASP A 517 -7.58 -16.04 -8.09
CA ASP A 517 -7.70 -15.62 -6.68
C ASP A 517 -9.01 -14.87 -6.40
N GLN A 518 -9.46 -14.05 -7.35
CA GLN A 518 -10.79 -13.45 -7.34
C GLN A 518 -11.94 -14.46 -7.37
N GLY A 519 -11.77 -15.61 -8.05
CA GLY A 519 -12.76 -16.69 -8.10
C GLY A 519 -12.90 -17.42 -6.77
N ASP A 520 -11.79 -17.61 -6.06
CA ASP A 520 -11.78 -18.13 -4.69
C ASP A 520 -12.52 -17.19 -3.71
N ILE A 521 -12.36 -15.87 -3.88
CA ILE A 521 -13.03 -14.83 -3.07
C ILE A 521 -14.53 -14.73 -3.40
N LEU A 522 -14.95 -14.95 -4.65
CA LEU A 522 -16.37 -15.06 -4.99
C LEU A 522 -17.02 -16.25 -4.25
N ILE A 523 -16.37 -17.42 -4.26
CA ILE A 523 -16.82 -18.61 -3.52
C ILE A 523 -16.89 -18.35 -2.02
N TRP A 524 -15.94 -17.58 -1.46
CA TRP A 524 -15.98 -17.17 -0.05
C TRP A 524 -17.27 -16.43 0.31
N HIS A 525 -17.70 -15.49 -0.54
CA HIS A 525 -18.92 -14.71 -0.39
C HIS A 525 -20.17 -15.41 -0.97
N GLY A 526 -20.13 -16.73 -1.20
CA GLY A 526 -21.26 -17.52 -1.66
C GLY A 526 -21.65 -17.32 -3.14
N ARG A 527 -20.86 -16.53 -3.90
CA ARG A 527 -21.08 -16.27 -5.33
C ARG A 527 -20.41 -17.36 -6.17
N LYS A 528 -21.02 -17.74 -7.29
CA LYS A 528 -20.43 -18.75 -8.19
C LYS A 528 -19.24 -18.18 -8.99
N SER A 529 -18.15 -18.94 -9.09
CA SER A 529 -16.95 -18.56 -9.84
C SER A 529 -17.11 -18.74 -11.37
N ALA A 530 -16.32 -18.00 -12.15
CA ALA A 530 -16.14 -18.25 -13.58
C ALA A 530 -14.97 -19.22 -13.85
N ILE A 531 -13.95 -19.16 -13.00
CA ILE A 531 -12.85 -20.12 -12.84
C ILE A 531 -12.32 -19.95 -11.40
N ASP A 532 -11.73 -20.96 -10.79
CA ASP A 532 -11.14 -20.84 -9.45
C ASP A 532 -9.95 -21.80 -9.28
N SER A 533 -9.37 -21.84 -8.08
CA SER A 533 -8.16 -22.62 -7.79
C SER A 533 -8.30 -24.12 -8.03
N ARG A 534 -9.53 -24.66 -8.06
CA ARG A 534 -9.82 -26.06 -8.40
C ARG A 534 -9.74 -26.25 -9.91
N ILE A 535 -8.57 -26.11 -10.53
CA ILE A 535 -8.38 -26.09 -12.01
C ILE A 535 -9.05 -27.26 -12.77
N ILE A 536 -9.20 -28.44 -12.15
CA ILE A 536 -9.56 -29.71 -12.81
C ILE A 536 -10.85 -29.66 -13.66
N PRO A 537 -12.02 -29.14 -13.18
CA PRO A 537 -13.26 -29.12 -13.96
C PRO A 537 -13.23 -28.13 -15.14
N PHE A 538 -12.32 -27.14 -15.10
CA PHE A 538 -12.17 -26.12 -16.15
C PHE A 538 -11.38 -26.63 -17.37
N GLY A 539 -10.49 -27.60 -17.15
CA GLY A 539 -9.78 -28.34 -18.18
C GLY A 539 -8.46 -27.70 -18.65
N ARG A 540 -7.74 -28.42 -19.52
CA ARG A 540 -6.41 -28.03 -20.01
C ARG A 540 -6.48 -26.83 -20.95
N MET A 541 -5.70 -25.80 -20.67
CA MET A 541 -5.51 -24.63 -21.56
C MET A 541 -5.13 -25.01 -23.01
N SER A 542 -4.36 -26.10 -23.19
CA SER A 542 -3.96 -26.61 -24.51
C SER A 542 -5.10 -27.21 -25.34
N ASN A 543 -6.30 -27.35 -24.78
CA ASN A 543 -7.53 -27.62 -25.51
C ASN A 543 -8.33 -26.31 -25.69
N PRO A 544 -8.54 -25.81 -26.92
CA PRO A 544 -9.34 -24.61 -27.18
C PRO A 544 -10.78 -24.66 -26.63
N ASP A 545 -11.36 -25.86 -26.49
CA ASP A 545 -12.71 -26.06 -25.93
C ASP A 545 -12.77 -26.15 -24.40
N SER A 546 -11.63 -25.98 -23.70
CA SER A 546 -11.63 -25.87 -22.23
C SER A 546 -12.23 -24.54 -21.77
N ILE A 547 -12.83 -24.52 -20.57
CA ILE A 547 -13.29 -23.26 -19.95
C ILE A 547 -12.10 -22.33 -19.77
N THR A 548 -10.96 -22.88 -19.34
CA THR A 548 -9.69 -22.18 -19.13
C THR A 548 -9.21 -21.44 -20.39
N ALA A 549 -9.19 -22.12 -21.54
CA ALA A 549 -8.78 -21.51 -22.81
C ALA A 549 -9.76 -20.44 -23.28
N ARG A 550 -11.08 -20.69 -23.17
CA ARG A 550 -12.11 -19.73 -23.57
C ARG A 550 -12.15 -18.51 -22.64
N HIS A 551 -11.88 -18.67 -21.34
CA HIS A 551 -11.68 -17.57 -20.38
C HIS A 551 -10.47 -16.72 -20.78
N ARG A 552 -9.30 -17.35 -21.03
CA ARG A 552 -8.11 -16.64 -21.52
C ARG A 552 -8.35 -15.93 -22.87
N MET A 553 -9.16 -16.51 -23.75
CA MET A 553 -9.56 -15.90 -25.02
C MET A 553 -10.37 -14.62 -24.80
N ILE A 554 -11.34 -14.61 -23.86
CA ILE A 554 -12.03 -13.37 -23.48
C ILE A 554 -11.02 -12.34 -22.95
N LEU A 555 -10.19 -12.70 -21.95
CA LEU A 555 -9.22 -11.75 -21.37
C LEU A 555 -8.27 -11.17 -22.45
N ARG A 556 -7.83 -11.98 -23.42
CA ARG A 556 -6.98 -11.53 -24.52
C ARG A 556 -7.68 -10.55 -25.45
N ASN A 557 -8.95 -10.80 -25.77
CA ASN A 557 -9.65 -10.12 -26.87
C ASN A 557 -10.53 -8.95 -26.38
N TYR A 558 -10.92 -8.91 -25.10
CA TYR A 558 -11.69 -7.83 -24.49
C TYR A 558 -10.83 -6.83 -23.72
N LEU A 559 -9.75 -7.28 -23.07
CA LEU A 559 -9.04 -6.50 -22.05
C LEU A 559 -7.64 -6.03 -22.46
N ARG A 560 -7.14 -6.47 -23.62
CA ARG A 560 -5.87 -6.01 -24.18
C ARG A 560 -6.13 -5.14 -25.42
N PRO A 561 -5.34 -4.08 -25.65
CA PRO A 561 -5.46 -3.31 -26.87
C PRO A 561 -5.20 -4.20 -28.09
N PRO A 562 -5.96 -4.05 -29.19
CA PRO A 562 -5.76 -4.83 -30.40
C PRO A 562 -4.35 -4.59 -30.95
N GLN A 563 -3.62 -5.67 -31.23
CA GLN A 563 -2.31 -5.57 -31.87
C GLN A 563 -2.50 -5.11 -33.32
N PRO A 564 -1.73 -4.13 -33.82
CA PRO A 564 -1.86 -3.64 -35.18
C PRO A 564 -1.50 -4.76 -36.16
N ALA A 565 -2.53 -5.40 -36.74
CA ALA A 565 -2.39 -6.41 -37.77
C ALA A 565 -1.64 -5.82 -38.98
N ILE A 566 -0.65 -6.56 -39.48
CA ILE A 566 0.18 -6.13 -40.62
C ILE A 566 -0.45 -6.62 -41.93
N GLU A 567 -1.19 -7.73 -41.88
CA GLU A 567 -1.85 -8.37 -43.03
C GLU A 567 -3.37 -8.52 -42.81
N ASP A 568 -4.15 -8.44 -43.90
CA ASP A 568 -5.63 -8.55 -43.84
C ASP A 568 -6.13 -9.88 -43.25
N GLU A 569 -5.37 -10.98 -43.42
CA GLU A 569 -5.71 -12.27 -42.81
C GLU A 569 -5.53 -12.27 -41.28
N GLU A 570 -4.52 -11.57 -40.75
CA GLU A 570 -4.36 -11.39 -39.30
C GLU A 570 -5.54 -10.60 -38.73
N LYS A 571 -5.94 -9.52 -39.40
CA LYS A 571 -7.09 -8.68 -38.99
C LYS A 571 -8.39 -9.49 -38.98
N LYS A 572 -8.66 -10.24 -40.06
CA LYS A 572 -9.84 -11.11 -40.17
C LYS A 572 -9.84 -12.19 -39.08
N LYS A 573 -8.68 -12.74 -38.72
CA LYS A 573 -8.55 -13.69 -37.61
C LYS A 573 -8.81 -13.03 -36.25
N GLN A 574 -8.32 -11.81 -36.00
CA GLN A 574 -8.64 -11.06 -34.78
C GLN A 574 -10.15 -10.80 -34.65
N GLU A 575 -10.82 -10.45 -35.76
CA GLU A 575 -12.28 -10.26 -35.81
C GLU A 575 -13.04 -11.56 -35.52
N GLU A 576 -12.61 -12.70 -36.08
CA GLU A 576 -13.19 -14.03 -35.80
C GLU A 576 -12.97 -14.47 -34.33
N GLU A 577 -11.79 -14.26 -33.77
CA GLU A 577 -11.49 -14.56 -32.36
C GLU A 577 -12.26 -13.64 -31.38
N LEU A 578 -12.52 -12.38 -31.75
CA LEU A 578 -13.34 -11.45 -30.96
C LEU A 578 -14.83 -11.83 -31.02
N ALA A 579 -15.32 -12.27 -32.17
CA ALA A 579 -16.68 -12.80 -32.32
C ALA A 579 -16.87 -14.06 -31.45
N ALA A 580 -15.93 -15.01 -31.48
CA ALA A 580 -15.95 -16.20 -30.65
C ALA A 580 -15.91 -15.89 -29.14
N ALA A 581 -15.12 -14.90 -28.72
CA ALA A 581 -15.13 -14.42 -27.33
C ALA A 581 -16.48 -13.82 -26.94
N THR A 582 -17.10 -13.03 -27.81
CA THR A 582 -18.41 -12.39 -27.57
C THR A 582 -19.53 -13.43 -27.47
N GLN A 583 -19.56 -14.41 -28.37
CA GLN A 583 -20.47 -15.55 -28.30
C GLN A 583 -20.32 -16.31 -26.97
N TYR A 584 -19.10 -16.53 -26.47
CA TYR A 584 -18.90 -17.26 -25.22
C TYR A 584 -19.32 -16.46 -23.96
N VAL A 585 -19.17 -15.12 -23.99
CA VAL A 585 -19.73 -14.21 -22.96
C VAL A 585 -21.27 -14.29 -22.93
N GLU A 586 -21.91 -14.53 -24.08
CA GLU A 586 -23.36 -14.76 -24.21
C GLU A 586 -23.78 -16.17 -23.79
N GLU A 587 -23.07 -17.22 -24.22
CA GLU A 587 -23.31 -18.61 -23.79
C GLU A 587 -23.28 -18.78 -22.26
N LEU A 588 -22.39 -18.05 -21.58
CA LEU A 588 -22.28 -18.03 -20.12
C LEU A 588 -23.31 -17.11 -19.43
N ASN A 589 -24.06 -16.28 -20.16
CA ASN A 589 -24.87 -15.18 -19.64
C ASN A 589 -24.09 -14.27 -18.65
N VAL A 590 -22.87 -13.85 -19.01
CA VAL A 590 -22.08 -12.96 -18.14
C VAL A 590 -22.79 -11.61 -18.00
N THR A 591 -23.02 -11.21 -16.76
CA THR A 591 -23.71 -9.95 -16.40
C THR A 591 -22.72 -8.85 -15.99
N HIS A 592 -21.59 -9.22 -15.38
CA HIS A 592 -20.60 -8.28 -14.84
C HIS A 592 -19.18 -8.76 -15.15
N MET A 593 -18.24 -7.83 -15.36
CA MET A 593 -16.81 -8.09 -15.33
C MET A 593 -16.16 -7.45 -14.10
N MET A 594 -15.15 -8.12 -13.53
CA MET A 594 -14.46 -7.71 -12.30
C MET A 594 -12.94 -7.57 -12.50
N PRO A 595 -12.43 -6.49 -13.13
CA PRO A 595 -11.00 -6.17 -13.13
C PRO A 595 -10.41 -6.04 -11.73
N ARG A 596 -9.21 -6.59 -11.52
CA ARG A 596 -8.55 -6.63 -10.22
C ARG A 596 -7.74 -5.36 -9.92
N LEU A 597 -8.09 -4.66 -8.86
CA LEU A 597 -7.37 -3.48 -8.39
C LEU A 597 -6.49 -3.71 -7.15
N ALA A 598 -6.82 -4.70 -6.32
CA ALA A 598 -6.04 -5.06 -5.13
C ALA A 598 -4.57 -5.46 -5.44
N PRO A 599 -3.61 -5.29 -4.51
CA PRO A 599 -2.28 -5.92 -4.60
C PRO A 599 -2.38 -7.46 -4.67
N PRO A 600 -1.31 -8.19 -5.08
CA PRO A 600 0.05 -7.72 -5.35
C PRO A 600 0.32 -7.32 -6.80
N GLY A 601 1.27 -6.41 -7.02
CA GLY A 601 1.55 -5.85 -8.35
C GLY A 601 0.46 -4.90 -8.84
N VAL A 602 0.75 -4.19 -9.94
CA VAL A 602 0.00 -3.01 -10.42
C VAL A 602 -1.51 -3.28 -10.59
N PRO A 603 -2.41 -2.36 -10.16
CA PRO A 603 -3.85 -2.47 -10.40
C PRO A 603 -4.20 -2.49 -11.90
N ASP A 604 -5.23 -3.24 -12.29
CA ASP A 604 -5.59 -3.48 -13.69
C ASP A 604 -6.44 -2.34 -14.31
N TYR A 605 -5.87 -1.14 -14.31
CA TYR A 605 -6.46 0.03 -14.97
C TYR A 605 -6.64 -0.16 -16.49
N GLN A 606 -5.85 -1.04 -17.12
CA GLN A 606 -5.92 -1.31 -18.56
C GLN A 606 -7.21 -2.03 -18.93
N SER A 607 -7.59 -3.08 -18.19
CA SER A 607 -8.87 -3.77 -18.39
C SER A 607 -10.07 -2.83 -18.27
N ILE A 608 -10.06 -1.94 -17.27
CA ILE A 608 -11.13 -0.93 -17.08
C ILE A 608 -11.21 0.00 -18.29
N GLN A 609 -10.07 0.54 -18.74
CA GLN A 609 -10.04 1.44 -19.91
C GLN A 609 -10.51 0.73 -21.19
N MET A 610 -10.09 -0.50 -21.45
CA MET A 610 -10.49 -1.24 -22.66
C MET A 610 -12.00 -1.54 -22.66
N LEU A 611 -12.57 -2.00 -21.54
CA LEU A 611 -14.01 -2.20 -21.42
C LEU A 611 -14.80 -0.89 -21.55
N ALA A 612 -14.33 0.20 -20.93
CA ALA A 612 -14.98 1.51 -21.01
C ALA A 612 -14.95 2.14 -22.43
N THR A 613 -14.13 1.65 -23.36
CA THR A 613 -14.23 2.06 -24.78
C THR A 613 -15.39 1.40 -25.54
N ARG A 614 -16.05 0.40 -24.95
CA ARG A 614 -17.09 -0.39 -25.61
C ARG A 614 -18.49 0.02 -25.14
N PRO A 615 -19.51 0.02 -26.03
CA PRO A 615 -20.87 0.42 -25.67
C PRO A 615 -21.68 -0.64 -24.92
N ASP A 616 -21.18 -1.89 -24.84
CA ASP A 616 -21.82 -3.03 -24.17
C ASP A 616 -21.42 -3.18 -22.69
N TRP A 617 -20.50 -2.37 -22.19
CA TRP A 617 -20.03 -2.39 -20.79
C TRP A 617 -20.11 -1.00 -20.17
N LEU A 618 -20.48 -0.96 -18.89
CA LEU A 618 -20.58 0.27 -18.12
C LEU A 618 -19.89 0.06 -16.77
N LEU A 619 -18.96 0.92 -16.40
CA LEU A 619 -18.47 0.98 -15.01
C LEU A 619 -19.63 1.38 -14.12
N VAL A 620 -20.04 0.50 -13.22
CA VAL A 620 -21.09 0.79 -12.21
C VAL A 620 -20.43 1.13 -10.88
N GLU A 621 -19.33 0.46 -10.55
CA GLU A 621 -18.76 0.51 -9.22
C GLU A 621 -17.22 0.47 -9.27
N LEU A 622 -16.58 1.22 -8.36
CA LEU A 622 -15.13 1.36 -8.29
C LEU A 622 -14.73 1.39 -6.81
N GLY A 623 -14.21 0.27 -6.31
CA GLY A 623 -13.81 0.10 -4.92
C GLY A 623 -12.34 -0.28 -4.74
N PRO A 624 -11.87 -0.41 -3.47
CA PRO A 624 -10.44 -0.47 -3.13
C PRO A 624 -9.70 -1.74 -3.56
N SER A 625 -10.35 -2.65 -4.30
CA SER A 625 -9.85 -4.00 -4.60
C SER A 625 -10.37 -4.58 -5.89
N ALA A 626 -11.55 -4.16 -6.36
CA ALA A 626 -12.06 -4.45 -7.68
C ALA A 626 -12.84 -3.25 -8.26
N ALA A 627 -12.88 -3.17 -9.58
CA ALA A 627 -13.92 -2.42 -10.28
C ALA A 627 -14.98 -3.42 -10.76
N PHE A 628 -16.24 -2.99 -10.82
CA PHE A 628 -17.33 -3.78 -11.41
C PHE A 628 -17.93 -3.04 -12.59
N LEU A 629 -17.95 -3.75 -13.74
CA LEU A 629 -18.56 -3.26 -14.96
C LEU A 629 -19.73 -4.15 -15.34
N GLU A 630 -20.94 -3.59 -15.37
CA GLU A 630 -22.14 -4.30 -15.81
C GLU A 630 -22.19 -4.37 -17.34
N ARG A 631 -22.72 -5.48 -17.87
CA ARG A 631 -23.07 -5.64 -19.27
C ARG A 631 -24.43 -5.03 -19.54
N VAL A 632 -24.50 -4.08 -20.47
CA VAL A 632 -25.71 -3.30 -20.72
C VAL A 632 -26.04 -3.29 -22.21
N SER A 633 -27.32 -3.11 -22.57
CA SER A 633 -27.71 -2.95 -23.98
C SER A 633 -27.01 -1.72 -24.59
N PRO A 634 -26.44 -1.83 -25.82
CA PRO A 634 -25.86 -0.67 -26.50
C PRO A 634 -26.92 0.41 -26.79
N ASP A 635 -28.18 -0.01 -26.99
CA ASP A 635 -29.33 0.85 -27.27
C ASP A 635 -29.98 1.46 -26.01
N LEU A 636 -29.41 1.25 -24.81
CA LEU A 636 -29.97 1.80 -23.56
C LEU A 636 -30.02 3.35 -23.62
N PRO A 637 -31.16 4.00 -23.29
CA PRO A 637 -31.26 5.45 -23.21
C PRO A 637 -30.18 6.09 -22.33
N GLN A 638 -29.60 7.20 -22.79
CA GLN A 638 -28.51 7.89 -22.08
C GLN A 638 -28.89 8.30 -20.64
N ALA A 639 -30.16 8.64 -20.40
CA ALA A 639 -30.68 8.98 -19.07
C ALA A 639 -30.78 7.77 -18.10
N GLU A 640 -30.84 6.54 -18.62
CA GLU A 640 -30.75 5.32 -17.81
C GLU A 640 -29.29 4.89 -17.64
N ARG A 641 -28.46 5.05 -18.68
CA ARG A 641 -27.01 4.84 -18.61
C ARG A 641 -26.36 5.76 -17.55
N ALA A 642 -26.77 7.02 -17.49
CA ALA A 642 -26.30 7.98 -16.49
C ALA A 642 -26.67 7.62 -15.04
N LYS A 643 -27.79 6.91 -14.81
CA LYS A 643 -28.19 6.43 -13.47
C LYS A 643 -27.39 5.22 -12.98
N LYS A 644 -26.72 4.52 -13.90
CA LYS A 644 -25.90 3.34 -13.60
C LYS A 644 -24.40 3.64 -13.54
N LEU A 645 -23.97 4.84 -13.92
CA LEU A 645 -22.59 5.29 -13.73
C LEU A 645 -22.39 5.72 -12.26
N PRO A 646 -21.23 5.44 -11.64
CA PRO A 646 -20.92 5.93 -10.30
C PRO A 646 -20.88 7.46 -10.32
N ALA A 647 -21.73 8.06 -9.48
CA ALA A 647 -22.00 9.50 -9.49
C ALA A 647 -20.94 10.29 -8.71
N PHE A 648 -19.67 10.18 -9.10
CA PHE A 648 -18.53 10.75 -8.37
C PHE A 648 -18.69 12.25 -8.02
N GLY A 649 -19.34 13.05 -8.87
CA GLY A 649 -19.61 14.46 -8.59
C GLY A 649 -20.67 14.69 -7.50
N VAL A 650 -21.65 13.79 -7.39
CA VAL A 650 -22.66 13.79 -6.31
C VAL A 650 -21.99 13.37 -5.00
N GLN A 651 -21.21 12.28 -5.02
CA GLN A 651 -20.40 11.82 -3.89
C GLN A 651 -19.40 12.89 -3.41
N ALA A 652 -18.77 13.62 -4.34
CA ALA A 652 -17.81 14.68 -4.01
C ALA A 652 -18.48 15.95 -3.44
N PHE A 653 -19.59 16.40 -4.03
CA PHE A 653 -20.11 17.76 -3.83
C PHE A 653 -21.57 17.87 -3.36
N GLN A 654 -22.31 16.77 -3.18
CA GLN A 654 -23.73 16.79 -2.75
C GLN A 654 -23.99 15.87 -1.55
N GLU A 655 -23.42 14.66 -1.54
CA GLU A 655 -23.64 13.61 -0.53
C GLU A 655 -22.48 13.49 0.48
N ALA A 656 -21.47 14.35 0.39
CA ALA A 656 -20.33 14.33 1.31
C ALA A 656 -20.70 14.80 2.72
N GLU A 657 -20.19 14.09 3.71
CA GLU A 657 -20.25 14.46 5.13
C GLU A 657 -18.86 14.84 5.65
N SER A 658 -18.81 15.66 6.71
CA SER A 658 -17.55 16.06 7.35
C SER A 658 -17.02 14.94 8.26
N THR A 659 -15.82 14.44 7.98
CA THR A 659 -15.15 13.42 8.80
C THR A 659 -13.86 14.00 9.41
N PRO A 660 -13.80 14.25 10.74
CA PRO A 660 -12.67 14.96 11.36
C PRO A 660 -11.40 14.09 11.41
N ALA A 661 -10.56 14.22 10.38
CA ALA A 661 -9.33 13.44 10.16
C ALA A 661 -8.05 14.19 10.57
N VAL A 662 -8.08 14.93 11.69
CA VAL A 662 -6.95 15.75 12.16
C VAL A 662 -5.77 14.85 12.59
N ARG A 663 -4.65 14.96 11.87
CA ARG A 663 -3.44 14.15 12.11
C ARG A 663 -2.76 14.53 13.41
N VAL A 664 -2.52 13.53 14.26
CA VAL A 664 -1.93 13.69 15.60
C VAL A 664 -0.39 13.73 15.56
N ASP A 665 0.24 13.21 14.50
CA ASP A 665 1.69 13.10 14.35
C ASP A 665 2.12 13.36 12.89
N PHE A 666 3.40 13.67 12.69
CA PHE A 666 4.02 13.89 11.38
C PHE A 666 4.81 12.66 10.92
N ALA A 667 5.06 12.54 9.61
CA ALA A 667 5.93 11.49 9.07
C ALA A 667 7.40 11.66 9.52
N ARG A 668 7.96 10.62 10.15
CA ARG A 668 9.30 10.60 10.76
C ARG A 668 10.26 9.69 10.00
N THR A 669 11.55 10.00 10.08
CA THR A 669 12.64 9.13 9.59
C THR A 669 12.56 7.75 10.26
N PRO A 670 12.76 6.64 9.53
CA PRO A 670 12.71 5.31 10.12
C PRO A 670 13.78 5.10 11.17
N ASP A 671 13.38 4.55 12.31
CA ASP A 671 14.28 4.31 13.44
C ASP A 671 15.38 3.29 13.08
N PHE A 672 16.42 3.22 13.91
CA PHE A 672 17.48 2.21 13.79
C PHE A 672 16.90 0.79 13.68
N TYR A 673 15.84 0.49 14.44
CA TYR A 673 15.17 -0.80 14.43
C TYR A 673 14.44 -1.09 13.13
N GLU A 674 13.73 -0.12 12.53
CA GLU A 674 13.03 -0.30 11.25
C GLU A 674 14.01 -0.38 10.07
N THR A 675 15.10 0.38 10.13
CA THR A 675 16.11 0.44 9.07
C THR A 675 16.96 -0.84 9.03
N TRP A 676 17.48 -1.27 10.19
CA TRP A 676 18.53 -2.30 10.25
C TRP A 676 18.07 -3.65 10.80
N ILE A 677 16.99 -3.70 11.60
CA ILE A 677 16.51 -4.91 12.26
C ILE A 677 15.22 -5.40 11.59
N TYR A 678 14.06 -4.85 11.93
CA TYR A 678 12.75 -5.32 11.50
C TYR A 678 12.35 -4.73 10.15
N ARG A 679 12.14 -5.58 9.14
CA ARG A 679 11.53 -5.17 7.88
C ARG A 679 10.01 -5.34 7.96
N LYS A 680 9.27 -4.30 8.35
CA LYS A 680 7.80 -4.25 8.12
C LYS A 680 7.59 -4.34 6.60
N ARG A 681 6.74 -5.26 6.16
CA ARG A 681 6.27 -5.29 4.76
C ARG A 681 5.29 -4.12 4.58
N PRO A 682 5.40 -3.32 3.51
CA PRO A 682 4.36 -2.34 3.20
C PRO A 682 3.07 -3.07 2.80
N SER A 683 2.03 -2.84 3.58
CA SER A 683 0.63 -3.09 3.25
C SER A 683 0.01 -1.80 2.70
N GLN A 684 -1.02 -1.92 1.85
CA GLN A 684 -1.83 -0.78 1.41
C GLN A 684 -3.20 -0.83 2.09
N ASP A 685 -3.47 0.17 2.92
CA ASP A 685 -4.79 0.45 3.50
C ASP A 685 -5.84 0.76 2.41
N GLU A 686 -7.13 0.52 2.69
CA GLU A 686 -8.20 0.60 1.70
C GLU A 686 -8.33 1.98 1.07
N HIS A 687 -8.31 3.01 1.91
CA HIS A 687 -8.40 4.41 1.51
C HIS A 687 -7.25 4.83 0.58
N VAL A 688 -6.03 4.30 0.79
CA VAL A 688 -4.87 4.56 -0.10
C VAL A 688 -5.08 3.94 -1.47
N ARG A 689 -5.59 2.71 -1.54
CA ARG A 689 -5.90 2.03 -2.80
C ARG A 689 -6.97 2.81 -3.55
N GLN A 690 -8.07 3.15 -2.87
CA GLN A 690 -9.18 3.92 -3.43
C GLN A 690 -8.72 5.27 -3.99
N ALA A 691 -7.91 6.01 -3.23
CA ALA A 691 -7.32 7.25 -3.68
C ALA A 691 -6.34 7.08 -4.85
N GLU A 692 -5.53 6.01 -4.89
CA GLU A 692 -4.68 5.67 -6.03
C GLU A 692 -5.55 5.49 -7.29
N HIS A 693 -6.67 4.76 -7.17
CA HIS A 693 -7.58 4.50 -8.29
C HIS A 693 -8.26 5.79 -8.78
N TYR A 694 -8.77 6.62 -7.85
CA TYR A 694 -9.36 7.92 -8.17
C TYR A 694 -8.36 8.87 -8.84
N LEU A 695 -7.18 9.06 -8.26
CA LEU A 695 -6.12 9.89 -8.84
C LEU A 695 -5.71 9.35 -10.22
N ARG A 696 -5.55 8.04 -10.38
CA ARG A 696 -5.12 7.44 -11.64
C ARG A 696 -6.14 7.60 -12.77
N LEU A 697 -7.43 7.56 -12.45
CA LEU A 697 -8.50 7.81 -13.42
C LEU A 697 -8.72 9.31 -13.69
N SER A 698 -8.39 10.20 -12.75
CA SER A 698 -8.45 11.66 -12.95
C SER A 698 -7.48 12.17 -14.03
N GLY A 699 -6.35 11.49 -14.23
CA GLY A 699 -5.20 11.94 -15.04
C GLY A 699 -5.36 11.89 -16.57
N GLY A 700 -6.58 11.89 -17.09
CA GLY A 700 -6.87 11.85 -18.53
C GLY A 700 -6.64 13.19 -19.24
N GLN A 701 -6.71 13.18 -20.58
CA GLN A 701 -6.80 14.43 -21.35
C GLN A 701 -8.20 15.04 -21.17
N MET A 702 -8.27 16.16 -20.46
CA MET A 702 -9.50 16.94 -20.26
C MET A 702 -9.83 17.72 -21.55
N GLN A 703 -10.68 17.14 -22.41
CA GLN A 703 -11.13 17.77 -23.67
C GLN A 703 -12.60 18.22 -23.63
N SER A 704 -13.34 17.86 -22.57
CA SER A 704 -14.76 18.16 -22.39
C SER A 704 -15.08 18.50 -20.94
N LEU A 705 -16.18 19.23 -20.71
CA LEU A 705 -16.59 19.67 -19.37
C LEU A 705 -16.83 18.48 -18.43
N ASP A 706 -17.51 17.43 -18.91
CA ASP A 706 -17.79 16.21 -18.14
C ASP A 706 -16.50 15.53 -17.62
N GLN A 707 -15.42 15.55 -18.43
CA GLN A 707 -14.11 15.02 -18.03
C GLN A 707 -13.43 15.91 -16.98
N VAL A 708 -13.59 17.23 -17.06
CA VAL A 708 -13.08 18.17 -16.05
C VAL A 708 -13.82 17.97 -14.73
N ILE A 709 -15.15 17.84 -14.77
CA ILE A 709 -15.99 17.56 -13.58
C ILE A 709 -15.60 16.21 -12.96
N ALA A 710 -15.46 15.15 -13.76
CA ALA A 710 -15.02 13.85 -13.27
C ALA A 710 -13.62 13.89 -12.65
N SER A 711 -12.66 14.55 -13.32
CA SER A 711 -11.29 14.69 -12.80
C SER A 711 -11.25 15.49 -11.47
N LEU A 712 -12.02 16.57 -11.38
CA LEU A 712 -12.15 17.39 -10.16
C LEU A 712 -12.79 16.59 -9.01
N SER A 713 -13.87 15.86 -9.30
CA SER A 713 -14.59 15.04 -8.32
C SER A 713 -13.70 13.92 -7.77
N LEU A 714 -13.06 13.16 -8.65
CA LEU A 714 -12.14 12.08 -8.28
C LEU A 714 -10.94 12.59 -7.47
N THR A 715 -10.36 13.73 -7.86
CA THR A 715 -9.24 14.33 -7.11
C THR A 715 -9.67 14.82 -5.72
N THR A 716 -10.89 15.36 -5.60
CA THR A 716 -11.45 15.81 -4.31
C THR A 716 -11.74 14.61 -3.38
N LEU A 717 -12.32 13.54 -3.90
CA LEU A 717 -12.52 12.29 -3.16
C LEU A 717 -11.18 11.69 -2.71
N ALA A 718 -10.18 11.62 -3.61
CA ALA A 718 -8.84 11.12 -3.28
C ALA A 718 -8.18 11.90 -2.12
N ILE A 719 -8.35 13.22 -2.03
CA ILE A 719 -7.84 14.02 -0.90
C ILE A 719 -8.50 13.59 0.43
N ARG A 720 -9.82 13.35 0.45
CA ARG A 720 -10.54 12.89 1.65
C ARG A 720 -10.10 11.49 2.10
N GLU A 721 -10.07 10.54 1.17
CA GLU A 721 -9.57 9.18 1.41
C GLU A 721 -8.14 9.20 1.99
N LEU A 722 -7.24 9.99 1.39
CA LEU A 722 -5.86 10.10 1.87
C LEU A 722 -5.75 10.79 3.24
N ASN A 723 -6.60 11.76 3.54
CA ASN A 723 -6.68 12.35 4.87
C ASN A 723 -7.14 11.31 5.91
N GLN A 724 -8.12 10.45 5.59
CA GLN A 724 -8.57 9.35 6.46
C GLN A 724 -7.47 8.29 6.67
N SER A 725 -6.74 7.88 5.63
CA SER A 725 -5.63 6.93 5.79
C SER A 725 -4.43 7.51 6.54
N LEU A 726 -4.10 8.78 6.31
CA LEU A 726 -3.00 9.44 7.02
C LEU A 726 -3.38 9.85 8.45
N TYR A 727 -4.66 9.73 8.82
CA TYR A 727 -5.13 9.75 10.22
C TYR A 727 -4.91 8.39 10.91
N THR A 728 -5.04 7.26 10.19
CA THR A 728 -4.82 5.90 10.76
C THR A 728 -3.36 5.45 10.75
N ASP A 729 -2.58 5.77 9.70
CA ASP A 729 -1.11 5.58 9.65
C ASP A 729 -0.40 6.87 9.16
N PRO A 730 -0.08 7.82 10.08
CA PRO A 730 0.73 9.01 9.78
C PRO A 730 2.19 8.72 9.36
N GLN A 731 2.60 7.45 9.26
CA GLN A 731 3.94 7.03 8.79
C GLN A 731 3.89 6.41 7.38
N ASN A 732 2.75 6.50 6.68
CA ASN A 732 2.57 6.01 5.32
C ASN A 732 3.11 7.00 4.26
N SER A 733 4.36 6.80 3.83
CA SER A 733 5.01 7.64 2.81
C SER A 733 4.27 7.68 1.46
N TYR A 734 3.62 6.58 1.06
CA TYR A 734 2.91 6.49 -0.21
C TYR A 734 1.61 7.31 -0.19
N GLY A 735 0.89 7.32 0.93
CA GLY A 735 -0.26 8.21 1.11
C GLY A 735 0.11 9.68 0.98
N TYR A 736 1.20 10.13 1.62
CA TYR A 736 1.70 11.50 1.48
C TYR A 736 2.13 11.86 0.05
N ARG A 737 2.73 10.91 -0.68
CA ARG A 737 3.07 11.09 -2.09
C ARG A 737 1.81 11.31 -2.93
N LEU A 738 0.84 10.40 -2.83
CA LEU A 738 -0.43 10.51 -3.56
C LEU A 738 -1.14 11.82 -3.23
N LEU A 739 -1.11 12.26 -1.96
CA LEU A 739 -1.76 13.50 -1.51
C LEU A 739 -1.11 14.73 -2.17
N GLY A 740 0.22 14.76 -2.24
CA GLY A 740 0.95 15.80 -2.97
C GLY A 740 0.71 15.77 -4.49
N GLU A 741 0.54 14.58 -5.08
CA GLU A 741 0.13 14.45 -6.48
C GLU A 741 -1.32 14.92 -6.72
N CYS A 742 -2.24 14.69 -5.78
CA CYS A 742 -3.62 15.20 -5.81
C CYS A 742 -3.68 16.73 -5.73
N TYR A 743 -2.97 17.35 -4.78
CA TYR A 743 -2.93 18.82 -4.67
C TYR A 743 -2.32 19.50 -5.91
N ARG A 744 -1.34 18.86 -6.55
CA ARG A 744 -0.78 19.30 -7.84
C ARG A 744 -1.80 19.16 -8.98
N GLN A 745 -2.60 18.08 -8.98
CA GLN A 745 -3.62 17.82 -10.00
C GLN A 745 -4.82 18.79 -9.87
N ILE A 746 -5.35 19.01 -8.68
CA ILE A 746 -6.47 19.95 -8.47
C ILE A 746 -6.06 21.40 -8.79
N ASN A 747 -4.83 21.81 -8.48
CA ASN A 747 -4.31 23.13 -8.88
C ASN A 747 -4.28 23.33 -10.41
N ASN A 748 -3.98 22.28 -11.17
CA ASN A 748 -4.01 22.30 -12.64
C ASN A 748 -5.45 22.43 -13.15
N ILE A 749 -6.40 21.69 -12.56
CA ILE A 749 -7.82 21.75 -12.90
C ILE A 749 -8.42 23.13 -12.58
N GLU A 750 -8.18 23.65 -11.38
CA GLU A 750 -8.59 25.00 -10.97
C GLU A 750 -7.92 26.08 -11.83
N GLY A 751 -6.67 25.87 -12.26
CA GLY A 751 -6.00 26.74 -13.23
C GLY A 751 -6.78 26.83 -14.55
N ILE A 752 -7.10 25.68 -15.15
CA ILE A 752 -7.88 25.57 -16.40
C ILE A 752 -9.26 26.25 -16.25
N LEU A 753 -9.96 26.01 -15.15
CA LEU A 753 -11.29 26.59 -14.88
C LEU A 753 -11.25 28.10 -14.57
N SER A 754 -10.14 28.63 -14.04
CA SER A 754 -10.00 30.05 -13.71
C SER A 754 -9.80 30.97 -14.93
N GLY A 755 -9.34 30.41 -16.06
CA GLY A 755 -9.07 31.14 -17.30
C GLY A 755 -7.67 31.76 -17.38
N VAL A 756 -7.44 32.58 -18.41
CA VAL A 756 -6.13 33.22 -18.66
C VAL A 756 -5.93 34.40 -17.73
N GLN A 757 -5.14 34.22 -16.68
CA GLN A 757 -4.68 35.31 -15.82
C GLN A 757 -3.57 36.14 -16.50
N PRO A 758 -3.39 37.43 -16.13
CA PRO A 758 -2.25 38.23 -16.60
C PRO A 758 -0.90 37.61 -16.23
N GLU A 759 0.08 37.73 -17.13
CA GLU A 759 1.45 37.24 -16.86
C GLU A 759 2.03 37.92 -15.61
N GLY A 760 2.35 37.11 -14.58
CA GLY A 760 3.01 37.56 -13.36
C GLY A 760 2.11 37.73 -12.13
N SER A 761 0.78 37.64 -12.22
CA SER A 761 -0.08 37.63 -11.02
C SER A 761 -0.27 36.21 -10.49
N SER A 762 0.43 35.87 -9.39
CA SER A 762 0.13 34.64 -8.63
C SER A 762 -1.06 34.89 -7.70
N SER A 763 -2.10 34.05 -7.78
CA SER A 763 -3.26 34.12 -6.87
C SER A 763 -3.00 33.34 -5.58
N THR A 764 -3.49 33.83 -4.43
CA THR A 764 -3.25 33.21 -3.11
C THR A 764 -3.72 31.75 -3.03
N ARG A 765 -4.77 31.39 -3.78
CA ARG A 765 -5.23 30.01 -3.99
C ARG A 765 -4.14 29.09 -4.57
N GLU A 766 -3.31 29.56 -5.49
CA GLU A 766 -2.20 28.75 -6.01
C GLU A 766 -1.04 28.63 -5.00
N GLU A 767 -0.84 29.62 -4.13
CA GLU A 767 0.16 29.55 -3.07
C GLU A 767 -0.24 28.50 -2.03
N LEU A 768 -1.51 28.50 -1.62
CA LEU A 768 -2.10 27.44 -0.80
C LEU A 768 -1.89 26.05 -1.45
N ARG A 769 -2.32 25.87 -2.70
CA ARG A 769 -2.18 24.61 -3.45
C ARG A 769 -0.73 24.15 -3.59
N TYR A 770 0.18 25.10 -3.84
CA TYR A 770 1.61 24.85 -3.92
C TYR A 770 2.17 24.35 -2.58
N MET A 771 1.86 25.02 -1.48
CA MET A 771 2.31 24.63 -0.14
C MET A 771 1.70 23.29 0.30
N GLN A 772 0.40 23.08 0.10
CA GLN A 772 -0.26 21.77 0.30
C GLN A 772 0.50 20.64 -0.44
N SER A 773 0.83 20.87 -1.72
CA SER A 773 1.59 19.90 -2.54
C SER A 773 2.99 19.65 -1.99
N VAL A 774 3.76 20.71 -1.72
CA VAL A 774 5.15 20.62 -1.24
C VAL A 774 5.22 19.94 0.13
N MET A 775 4.39 20.35 1.08
CA MET A 775 4.42 19.82 2.45
C MET A 775 4.03 18.33 2.53
N ALA A 776 3.10 17.86 1.68
CA ALA A 776 2.80 16.44 1.56
C ALA A 776 3.99 15.65 0.96
N LEU A 777 4.55 16.12 -0.18
CA LEU A 777 5.72 15.49 -0.81
C LEU A 777 6.95 15.48 0.11
N ARG A 778 7.15 16.51 0.93
CA ARG A 778 8.22 16.56 1.95
C ARG A 778 8.00 15.55 3.08
N GLN A 779 6.77 15.38 3.59
CA GLN A 779 6.47 14.33 4.57
C GLN A 779 6.70 12.92 4.00
N SER A 780 6.38 12.68 2.72
CA SER A 780 6.75 11.44 2.03
C SER A 780 8.26 11.18 2.07
N LEU A 781 9.08 12.20 1.77
CA LEU A 781 10.55 12.11 1.77
C LEU A 781 11.17 11.98 3.17
N ASN A 782 10.55 12.53 4.22
CA ASN A 782 11.03 12.33 5.59
C ASN A 782 11.01 10.84 5.97
N ARG A 783 10.03 10.09 5.45
CA ARG A 783 9.88 8.65 5.68
C ARG A 783 10.60 7.79 4.62
N ASN A 784 10.63 8.21 3.36
CA ASN A 784 11.34 7.54 2.25
C ASN A 784 12.23 8.54 1.47
N PRO A 785 13.47 8.82 1.94
CA PRO A 785 14.36 9.80 1.32
C PRO A 785 14.81 9.46 -0.11
N ASP A 786 14.65 8.21 -0.54
CA ASP A 786 15.15 7.68 -1.81
C ASP A 786 14.07 7.59 -2.90
N ASP A 787 12.86 8.14 -2.71
CA ASP A 787 11.82 8.20 -3.75
C ASP A 787 12.22 9.18 -4.89
N VAL A 788 12.66 8.59 -6.00
CA VAL A 788 13.11 9.29 -7.22
C VAL A 788 11.99 10.12 -7.85
N ASP A 789 10.74 9.67 -7.81
CA ASP A 789 9.65 10.38 -8.46
C ASP A 789 9.28 11.62 -7.66
N VAL A 790 9.24 11.52 -6.33
CA VAL A 790 8.92 12.65 -5.43
C VAL A 790 9.97 13.77 -5.55
N TRP A 791 11.26 13.44 -5.64
CA TRP A 791 12.30 14.43 -5.95
C TRP A 791 12.11 15.08 -7.33
N GLY A 792 11.65 14.32 -8.33
CA GLY A 792 11.35 14.83 -9.67
C GLY A 792 10.15 15.78 -9.69
N ILE A 793 9.08 15.45 -8.96
CA ILE A 793 7.88 16.30 -8.81
C ILE A 793 8.22 17.59 -8.05
N LEU A 794 8.99 17.49 -6.96
CA LEU A 794 9.46 18.66 -6.21
C LEU A 794 10.34 19.57 -7.07
N TYR A 795 11.27 19.02 -7.86
CA TYR A 795 12.06 19.80 -8.81
C TYR A 795 11.17 20.61 -9.78
N GLN A 796 10.14 19.98 -10.36
CA GLN A 796 9.18 20.67 -11.24
C GLN A 796 8.42 21.78 -10.51
N LEU A 797 7.93 21.51 -9.28
CA LEU A 797 7.23 22.49 -8.46
C LEU A 797 8.13 23.71 -8.13
N TYR A 798 9.35 23.49 -7.64
CA TYR A 798 10.29 24.58 -7.35
C TYR A 798 10.69 25.37 -8.60
N SER A 799 10.94 24.71 -9.74
CA SER A 799 11.20 25.39 -11.01
C SER A 799 10.02 26.24 -11.47
N SER A 800 8.77 25.75 -11.34
CA SER A 800 7.56 26.50 -11.72
C SER A 800 7.32 27.77 -10.89
N ARG A 801 7.92 27.85 -9.69
CA ARG A 801 7.86 29.01 -8.78
C ARG A 801 9.19 29.78 -8.67
N ASN A 802 10.13 29.55 -9.58
CA ASN A 802 11.47 30.18 -9.58
C ASN A 802 12.24 30.05 -8.24
N LYS A 803 12.05 28.95 -7.50
CA LYS A 803 12.79 28.64 -6.26
C LYS A 803 14.08 27.89 -6.61
N GLN A 804 15.11 28.63 -6.99
CA GLN A 804 16.28 28.14 -7.72
C GLN A 804 17.18 27.22 -6.89
N ASP A 805 17.41 27.53 -5.61
CA ASP A 805 18.23 26.70 -4.71
C ASP A 805 17.51 25.42 -4.26
N LEU A 806 16.20 25.49 -3.98
CA LEU A 806 15.36 24.31 -3.73
C LEU A 806 15.26 23.40 -4.97
N ALA A 807 15.11 23.98 -6.16
CA ALA A 807 15.14 23.23 -7.41
C ALA A 807 16.50 22.54 -7.64
N LEU A 808 17.61 23.24 -7.39
CA LEU A 808 18.95 22.66 -7.46
C LEU A 808 19.11 21.48 -6.48
N ALA A 809 18.72 21.66 -5.21
CA ALA A 809 18.85 20.63 -4.18
C ALA A 809 18.00 19.38 -4.51
N ALA A 810 16.78 19.56 -5.01
CA ALA A 810 15.92 18.46 -5.47
C ALA A 810 16.52 17.74 -6.70
N LEU A 811 17.07 18.49 -7.65
CA LEU A 811 17.69 17.95 -8.87
C LEU A 811 19.01 17.20 -8.59
N GLU A 812 19.83 17.68 -7.64
CA GLU A 812 21.03 16.96 -7.21
C GLU A 812 20.68 15.65 -6.49
N LYS A 813 19.65 15.65 -5.62
CA LYS A 813 19.12 14.42 -5.02
C LYS A 813 18.60 13.44 -6.08
N TRP A 814 17.74 13.91 -7.00
CA TRP A 814 17.26 13.11 -8.13
C TRP A 814 18.41 12.48 -8.93
N LEU A 815 19.41 13.28 -9.31
CA LEU A 815 20.59 12.81 -10.06
C LEU A 815 21.47 11.83 -9.26
N SER A 816 21.54 11.94 -7.93
CA SER A 816 22.29 10.99 -7.10
C SER A 816 21.64 9.61 -7.02
N LEU A 817 20.31 9.54 -7.05
CA LEU A 817 19.53 8.30 -7.01
C LEU A 817 19.46 7.60 -8.38
N GLN A 818 19.89 8.26 -9.45
CA GLN A 818 19.96 7.73 -10.81
C GLN A 818 21.12 6.71 -10.98
N GLY A 819 21.05 5.58 -10.25
CA GLY A 819 22.09 4.55 -10.13
C GLY A 819 22.59 3.92 -11.44
N SER A 820 23.66 3.12 -11.32
CA SER A 820 24.49 2.58 -12.42
C SER A 820 23.90 1.39 -13.20
N GLY A 821 22.58 1.21 -13.15
CA GLY A 821 21.87 0.15 -13.89
C GLY A 821 21.90 0.32 -15.42
N ARG A 822 21.44 -0.70 -16.15
CA ARG A 822 21.38 -0.71 -17.61
C ARG A 822 20.20 0.14 -18.10
N LYS A 823 20.48 1.35 -18.59
CA LYS A 823 19.46 2.35 -18.96
C LYS A 823 19.09 2.32 -20.44
N THR A 824 17.92 2.86 -20.77
CA THR A 824 17.50 3.10 -22.16
C THR A 824 18.16 4.37 -22.70
N ILE A 825 18.42 4.45 -24.01
CA ILE A 825 19.03 5.64 -24.65
C ILE A 825 18.28 6.94 -24.29
N GLN A 826 16.95 6.90 -24.25
CA GLN A 826 16.11 8.04 -23.82
C GLN A 826 16.38 8.47 -22.38
N GLN A 827 16.57 7.53 -21.46
CA GLN A 827 16.90 7.82 -20.05
C GLN A 827 18.31 8.41 -19.94
N GLU A 828 19.28 7.90 -20.70
CA GLU A 828 20.65 8.46 -20.72
C GLU A 828 20.68 9.88 -21.30
N THR A 829 19.88 10.16 -22.34
CA THR A 829 19.69 11.51 -22.89
C THR A 829 19.09 12.46 -21.85
N LEU A 830 17.97 12.09 -21.22
CA LEU A 830 17.31 12.87 -20.18
C LEU A 830 18.24 13.16 -18.98
N ILE A 831 19.00 12.15 -18.51
CA ILE A 831 19.96 12.32 -17.42
C ILE A 831 21.10 13.27 -17.81
N LYS A 832 21.49 13.33 -19.09
CA LYS A 832 22.47 14.31 -19.56
C LYS A 832 21.88 15.73 -19.52
N GLU A 833 20.69 15.93 -20.08
CA GLU A 833 19.99 17.22 -20.08
C GLU A 833 19.77 17.76 -18.65
N MET A 834 19.40 16.87 -17.72
CA MET A 834 19.25 17.18 -16.30
C MET A 834 20.58 17.52 -15.62
N ARG A 835 21.71 16.90 -16.01
CA ARG A 835 23.05 17.29 -15.51
C ARG A 835 23.47 18.66 -16.03
N ASP A 836 23.22 18.95 -17.30
CA ASP A 836 23.55 20.24 -17.92
C ASP A 836 22.70 21.37 -17.29
N THR A 837 21.42 21.10 -17.01
CA THR A 837 20.52 21.98 -16.24
C THR A 837 21.00 22.18 -14.80
N ARG A 838 21.43 21.11 -14.12
CA ARG A 838 21.99 21.16 -12.77
C ARG A 838 23.25 22.03 -12.70
N ASN A 839 24.13 21.96 -13.71
CA ASN A 839 25.30 22.83 -13.79
C ASN A 839 24.89 24.31 -13.85
N ALA A 840 23.95 24.66 -14.75
CA ALA A 840 23.46 26.04 -14.89
C ALA A 840 22.84 26.58 -13.60
N LEU A 841 21.99 25.80 -12.92
CA LEU A 841 21.42 26.18 -11.61
C LEU A 841 22.50 26.31 -10.53
N SER A 842 23.49 25.40 -10.51
CA SER A 842 24.66 25.46 -9.61
C SER A 842 25.38 26.80 -9.71
N ASP A 843 25.59 27.27 -10.94
CA ASP A 843 26.42 28.45 -11.18
C ASP A 843 25.68 29.74 -10.80
N VAL A 844 24.37 29.81 -11.03
CA VAL A 844 23.51 30.93 -10.56
C VAL A 844 23.43 30.97 -9.03
N VAL A 845 23.22 29.83 -8.36
CA VAL A 845 23.15 29.75 -6.88
C VAL A 845 24.50 30.15 -6.25
N LYS A 846 25.63 29.80 -6.87
CA LYS A 846 26.98 30.20 -6.42
C LYS A 846 27.27 31.69 -6.63
N ASP A 847 26.89 32.25 -7.77
CA ASP A 847 27.00 33.69 -8.06
C ASP A 847 26.20 34.52 -7.03
N ASN A 848 24.96 34.10 -6.70
CA ASN A 848 24.20 34.78 -5.65
C ASN A 848 24.85 34.63 -4.26
N GLN A 849 25.37 33.45 -3.91
CA GLN A 849 26.08 33.23 -2.65
C GLN A 849 27.33 34.13 -2.51
N GLN A 850 28.08 34.33 -3.60
CA GLN A 850 29.25 35.22 -3.61
C GLN A 850 28.84 36.69 -3.40
N ARG A 851 27.81 37.17 -4.09
CA ARG A 851 27.26 38.52 -3.92
C ARG A 851 26.73 38.76 -2.51
N LEU A 852 26.07 37.76 -1.93
CA LEU A 852 25.57 37.77 -0.56
C LEU A 852 26.71 37.90 0.45
N GLU A 853 27.78 37.12 0.29
CA GLU A 853 28.99 37.26 1.10
C GLU A 853 29.67 38.64 0.93
N GLU A 854 29.73 39.19 -0.29
CA GLU A 854 30.28 40.52 -0.55
C GLU A 854 29.43 41.64 0.07
N MET A 855 28.10 41.52 0.07
CA MET A 855 27.22 42.43 0.81
C MET A 855 27.48 42.36 2.32
N MET A 856 27.55 41.16 2.90
CA MET A 856 27.81 40.98 4.33
C MET A 856 29.20 41.48 4.76
N LYS A 857 30.20 41.42 3.88
CA LYS A 857 31.56 41.95 4.11
C LYS A 857 31.64 43.47 3.94
N SER A 858 30.85 44.06 3.03
CA SER A 858 30.87 45.50 2.72
C SER A 858 29.92 46.34 3.58
N LYS A 859 28.84 45.74 4.09
CA LYS A 859 27.88 46.35 5.01
C LYS A 859 27.62 45.38 6.18
N PRO A 860 28.42 45.42 7.26
CA PRO A 860 28.20 44.57 8.43
C PRO A 860 26.83 44.84 9.07
N LEU A 861 26.29 43.82 9.74
CA LEU A 861 25.04 43.94 10.49
C LEU A 861 25.17 44.94 11.67
N PRO A 862 24.08 45.61 12.07
CA PRO A 862 24.04 46.43 13.29
C PRO A 862 24.46 45.67 14.55
N GLU A 863 24.97 46.39 15.55
CA GLU A 863 25.29 45.83 16.87
C GLU A 863 24.04 45.73 17.78
N ASP A 864 23.03 46.58 17.59
CA ASP A 864 21.74 46.45 18.30
C ASP A 864 20.98 45.20 17.82
N ALA A 865 20.41 44.45 18.77
CA ALA A 865 19.69 43.21 18.48
C ALA A 865 18.42 43.44 17.64
N THR A 866 17.71 44.55 17.85
CA THR A 866 16.45 44.87 17.15
C THR A 866 16.72 45.29 15.71
N GLU A 867 17.65 46.23 15.51
CA GLU A 867 18.10 46.63 14.17
C GLU A 867 18.74 45.47 13.40
N LYS A 868 19.52 44.62 14.08
CA LYS A 868 20.11 43.40 13.50
C LYS A 868 19.04 42.41 13.06
N GLY A 869 18.03 42.12 13.89
CA GLY A 869 16.91 41.25 13.53
C GLY A 869 16.16 41.76 12.31
N ASN A 870 15.80 43.05 12.30
CA ASN A 870 15.12 43.68 11.16
C ASN A 870 15.97 43.64 9.88
N ALA A 871 17.29 43.87 9.97
CA ALA A 871 18.21 43.77 8.84
C ALA A 871 18.30 42.34 8.27
N ILE A 872 18.33 41.32 9.13
CA ILE A 872 18.33 39.91 8.74
C ILE A 872 17.02 39.53 8.02
N ILE A 873 15.86 39.92 8.57
CA ILE A 873 14.55 39.61 7.99
C ILE A 873 14.36 40.32 6.65
N GLY A 874 14.83 41.57 6.52
CA GLY A 874 14.83 42.29 5.23
C GLY A 874 15.72 41.62 4.18
N LEU A 875 16.91 41.15 4.57
CA LEU A 875 17.82 40.41 3.69
C LEU A 875 17.23 39.06 3.26
N ALA A 876 16.65 38.30 4.19
CA ALA A 876 15.96 37.04 3.91
C ALA A 876 14.78 37.26 2.96
N SER A 877 13.96 38.29 3.18
CA SER A 877 12.84 38.65 2.30
C SER A 877 13.32 38.97 0.88
N SER A 878 14.43 39.71 0.74
CA SER A 878 15.04 39.99 -0.56
C SER A 878 15.59 38.74 -1.26
N LEU A 879 16.12 37.78 -0.52
CA LEU A 879 16.61 36.50 -1.08
C LEU A 879 15.45 35.61 -1.53
N ILE A 880 14.34 35.56 -0.79
CA ILE A 880 13.12 34.83 -1.18
C ILE A 880 12.55 35.40 -2.48
N GLN A 881 12.44 36.73 -2.60
CA GLN A 881 12.00 37.41 -3.83
C GLN A 881 12.94 37.16 -5.01
N ALA A 882 14.25 37.02 -4.76
CA ALA A 882 15.24 36.67 -5.78
C ALA A 882 15.25 35.17 -6.17
N GLY A 883 14.52 34.31 -5.44
CA GLY A 883 14.41 32.88 -5.71
C GLY A 883 15.34 31.97 -4.89
N PHE A 884 15.90 32.45 -3.77
CA PHE A 884 16.86 31.74 -2.92
C PHE A 884 16.39 31.51 -1.46
N PRO A 885 15.28 30.77 -1.24
CA PRO A 885 14.77 30.47 0.10
C PRO A 885 15.69 29.62 0.99
N LEU A 886 16.56 28.74 0.45
CA LEU A 886 17.52 28.02 1.30
C LEU A 886 18.63 28.96 1.80
N GLN A 887 19.09 29.91 0.98
CA GLN A 887 20.05 30.92 1.43
C GLN A 887 19.43 31.85 2.47
N ALA A 888 18.16 32.24 2.30
CA ALA A 888 17.40 32.98 3.31
C ALA A 888 17.29 32.21 4.63
N LEU A 889 16.89 30.94 4.58
CA LEU A 889 16.76 30.06 5.74
C LEU A 889 18.08 29.86 6.48
N GLY A 890 19.20 29.77 5.76
CA GLY A 890 20.55 29.68 6.34
C GLY A 890 20.88 30.87 7.25
N ILE A 891 20.81 32.10 6.70
CA ILE A 891 21.12 33.33 7.46
C ILE A 891 20.21 33.48 8.68
N MET A 892 18.94 33.09 8.55
CA MET A 892 17.97 33.12 9.64
C MET A 892 18.30 32.09 10.72
N LYS A 893 18.71 30.86 10.37
CA LYS A 893 19.12 29.82 11.33
C LYS A 893 20.44 30.18 12.03
N ASP A 894 21.39 30.82 11.35
CA ASP A 894 22.62 31.37 11.96
C ASP A 894 22.35 32.42 13.04
N HIS A 895 21.12 32.97 13.09
CA HIS A 895 20.70 34.03 13.99
C HIS A 895 19.39 33.72 14.74
N ASP A 896 19.01 32.44 14.84
CA ASP A 896 17.68 31.99 15.26
C ASP A 896 17.15 32.73 16.50
N VAL A 897 17.92 32.83 17.59
CA VAL A 897 17.52 33.52 18.83
C VAL A 897 17.06 34.98 18.61
N ILE A 898 17.65 35.70 17.66
CA ILE A 898 17.27 37.09 17.33
C ILE A 898 16.07 37.11 16.37
N VAL A 899 15.96 36.11 15.49
CA VAL A 899 14.85 35.97 14.52
C VAL A 899 13.56 35.56 15.23
N GLN A 900 13.62 34.63 16.20
CA GLN A 900 12.48 34.17 17.01
C GLN A 900 11.93 35.27 17.94
N GLN A 901 12.76 36.24 18.33
CA GLN A 901 12.32 37.43 19.10
C GLN A 901 11.48 38.41 18.27
N ASN A 902 11.43 38.25 16.94
CA ASN A 902 10.68 39.10 16.03
C ASN A 902 9.49 38.32 15.43
N PRO A 903 8.23 38.73 15.65
CA PRO A 903 7.03 38.11 15.06
C PRO A 903 7.12 37.79 13.56
N MET A 904 7.63 38.74 12.78
CA MET A 904 7.77 38.59 11.33
C MET A 904 8.92 37.64 10.97
N GLY A 905 9.97 37.62 11.78
CA GLY A 905 11.07 36.64 11.67
C GLY A 905 10.61 35.22 11.97
N GLN A 906 9.88 35.01 13.06
CA GLN A 906 9.31 33.71 13.46
C GLN A 906 8.34 33.16 12.41
N THR A 907 7.48 34.01 11.86
CA THR A 907 6.51 33.64 10.81
C THR A 907 7.22 33.29 9.50
N LEU A 908 8.18 34.12 9.06
CA LEU A 908 8.95 33.89 7.83
C LEU A 908 9.85 32.64 7.94
N MET A 909 10.47 32.42 9.10
CA MET A 909 11.20 31.19 9.43
C MET A 909 10.28 29.98 9.31
N GLY A 910 9.09 30.05 9.93
CA GLY A 910 8.11 28.97 9.89
C GLY A 910 7.68 28.60 8.47
N ALA A 911 7.38 29.59 7.62
CA ALA A 911 7.05 29.36 6.21
C ALA A 911 8.21 28.70 5.43
N LEU A 912 9.46 29.14 5.63
CA LEU A 912 10.64 28.53 5.02
C LEU A 912 10.91 27.10 5.49
N LEU A 913 10.61 26.78 6.76
CA LEU A 913 10.70 25.41 7.29
C LEU A 913 9.65 24.49 6.63
N LEU A 914 8.41 24.96 6.48
CA LEU A 914 7.34 24.25 5.75
C LEU A 914 7.72 23.98 4.28
N GLU A 915 8.30 24.95 3.58
CA GLU A 915 8.72 24.81 2.16
C GLU A 915 9.97 23.92 1.99
N SER A 916 10.97 24.06 2.87
CA SER A 916 12.22 23.29 2.81
C SER A 916 12.11 21.84 3.28
N GLY A 917 11.07 21.50 4.05
CA GLY A 917 10.71 20.12 4.43
C GLY A 917 10.77 19.80 5.93
N ASP A 918 11.16 20.77 6.76
CA ASP A 918 11.15 20.67 8.22
C ASP A 918 9.74 21.00 8.75
N VAL A 919 8.75 20.22 8.29
CA VAL A 919 7.31 20.55 8.38
C VAL A 919 6.84 20.63 9.84
N GLU A 920 7.35 19.76 10.73
CA GLU A 920 6.97 19.76 12.16
C GLU A 920 7.45 21.03 12.89
N ASN A 921 8.71 21.46 12.67
CA ASN A 921 9.22 22.69 13.29
C ASN A 921 8.62 23.94 12.64
N GLY A 922 8.36 23.92 11.33
CA GLY A 922 7.59 24.95 10.65
C GLY A 922 6.18 25.10 11.23
N TYR A 923 5.45 23.99 11.38
CA TYR A 923 4.14 23.94 12.00
C TYR A 923 4.15 24.52 13.43
N ARG A 924 5.08 24.07 14.26
CA ARG A 924 5.23 24.56 15.65
C ARG A 924 5.52 26.05 15.70
N SER A 925 6.44 26.54 14.87
CA SER A 925 6.80 27.97 14.81
C SER A 925 5.58 28.82 14.46
N VAL A 926 4.94 28.55 13.31
CA VAL A 926 3.79 29.36 12.83
C VAL A 926 2.61 29.24 13.78
N THR A 927 2.25 28.05 14.25
CA THR A 927 1.10 27.84 15.15
C THR A 927 1.30 28.53 16.51
N SER A 928 2.54 28.53 17.04
CA SER A 928 2.84 29.21 18.30
C SER A 928 2.66 30.73 18.18
N PHE A 929 3.06 31.34 17.06
CA PHE A 929 2.84 32.75 16.78
C PHE A 929 1.36 33.06 16.50
N ALA A 930 0.70 32.28 15.64
CA ALA A 930 -0.71 32.46 15.28
C ALA A 930 -1.64 32.49 16.51
N ARG A 931 -1.36 31.65 17.52
CA ARG A 931 -2.06 31.70 18.82
C ARG A 931 -1.84 33.04 19.53
N ILE A 932 -0.61 33.51 19.64
CA ILE A 932 -0.28 34.79 20.29
C ILE A 932 -0.94 35.97 19.56
N ALA A 933 -0.93 35.96 18.22
CA ALA A 933 -1.55 36.99 17.40
C ALA A 933 -3.07 37.02 17.51
N ARG A 934 -3.73 35.84 17.54
CA ARG A 934 -5.17 35.72 17.79
C ARG A 934 -5.55 36.21 19.20
N ASP A 935 -4.77 35.83 20.20
CA ASP A 935 -5.04 36.15 21.60
C ASP A 935 -4.67 37.63 21.94
N GLN A 936 -3.89 38.31 21.09
CA GLN A 936 -3.48 39.73 21.23
C GLN A 936 -3.46 40.48 19.87
N PRO A 937 -4.62 40.74 19.23
CA PRO A 937 -4.66 41.34 17.89
C PRO A 937 -4.09 42.76 17.82
N ASP A 938 -4.31 43.59 18.86
CA ASP A 938 -3.81 44.96 18.95
C ASP A 938 -2.26 45.05 19.01
N ALA A 939 -1.56 43.93 19.25
CA ALA A 939 -0.10 43.91 19.37
C ALA A 939 0.64 43.87 18.01
N PHE A 940 -0.03 43.45 16.93
CA PHE A 940 0.61 43.25 15.61
C PHE A 940 -0.13 43.95 14.45
N PRO A 941 -0.46 45.26 14.56
CA PRO A 941 -1.31 45.96 13.61
C PRO A 941 -0.74 45.94 12.18
N GLY A 942 -1.52 45.41 11.24
CA GLY A 942 -1.17 45.33 9.82
C GLY A 942 -0.28 44.15 9.42
N MET A 943 0.05 43.23 10.34
CA MET A 943 0.82 42.03 10.03
C MET A 943 -0.09 40.92 9.47
N GLN A 944 0.15 40.47 8.24
CA GLN A 944 -0.59 39.34 7.65
C GLN A 944 0.00 37.99 8.10
N TRP A 945 -0.67 37.32 9.03
CA TRP A 945 -0.25 36.02 9.59
C TRP A 945 -1.22 34.87 9.29
N HIS A 946 -2.51 35.20 9.11
CA HIS A 946 -3.63 34.27 8.97
C HIS A 946 -3.42 33.17 7.91
N LEU A 947 -3.02 33.52 6.68
CA LEU A 947 -2.78 32.57 5.61
C LEU A 947 -1.68 31.56 5.97
N GLY A 948 -0.58 32.01 6.57
CA GLY A 948 0.51 31.14 7.00
C GLY A 948 0.07 30.15 8.07
N GLY A 949 -0.73 30.62 9.03
CA GLY A 949 -1.35 29.78 10.06
C GLY A 949 -2.34 28.77 9.47
N ALA A 950 -3.19 29.18 8.53
CA ALA A 950 -4.11 28.28 7.85
C ALA A 950 -3.36 27.19 7.06
N ILE A 951 -2.32 27.57 6.30
CA ILE A 951 -1.43 26.62 5.62
C ILE A 951 -0.79 25.65 6.64
N SER A 952 -0.35 26.12 7.81
CA SER A 952 0.22 25.21 8.82
C SER A 952 -0.83 24.23 9.37
N GLN A 953 -2.06 24.65 9.66
CA GLN A 953 -3.12 23.71 10.12
C GLN A 953 -3.50 22.68 9.04
N LEU A 954 -3.52 23.08 7.77
CA LEU A 954 -3.76 22.16 6.64
C LEU A 954 -2.65 21.11 6.46
N SER A 955 -1.45 21.31 7.02
CA SER A 955 -0.40 20.27 7.06
C SER A 955 -0.86 19.00 7.79
N ILE A 956 -1.69 19.16 8.83
CA ILE A 956 -2.28 18.08 9.64
C ILE A 956 -3.76 17.82 9.29
N ALA A 957 -4.28 18.42 8.22
CA ALA A 957 -5.70 18.37 7.85
C ALA A 957 -6.66 18.91 8.94
N ASP A 958 -6.20 19.86 9.75
CA ASP A 958 -7.09 20.65 10.62
C ASP A 958 -7.74 21.78 9.81
N TYR A 959 -8.78 21.41 9.07
CA TYR A 959 -9.60 22.34 8.31
C TYR A 959 -10.34 23.33 9.22
N GLN A 960 -10.76 22.92 10.42
CA GLN A 960 -11.53 23.77 11.32
C GLN A 960 -10.69 24.95 11.86
N SER A 961 -9.47 24.69 12.33
CA SER A 961 -8.56 25.75 12.77
C SER A 961 -8.06 26.62 11.60
N ALA A 962 -7.92 26.05 10.39
CA ALA A 962 -7.62 26.83 9.19
C ALA A 962 -8.77 27.81 8.83
N ILE A 963 -10.01 27.34 8.92
CA ILE A 963 -11.22 28.16 8.73
C ILE A 963 -11.34 29.24 9.80
N GLU A 964 -11.03 28.95 11.08
CA GLU A 964 -10.98 29.96 12.14
C GLU A 964 -10.02 31.11 11.75
N MET A 965 -8.77 30.78 11.39
CA MET A 965 -7.77 31.78 11.03
C MET A 965 -8.14 32.61 9.78
N LEU A 966 -8.68 31.98 8.73
CA LEU A 966 -9.16 32.69 7.54
C LEU A 966 -10.40 33.55 7.83
N SER A 967 -11.29 33.13 8.74
CA SER A 967 -12.46 33.92 9.14
C SER A 967 -12.10 35.20 9.90
N ILE A 968 -11.01 35.18 10.70
CA ILE A 968 -10.46 36.37 11.33
C ILE A 968 -9.92 37.33 10.27
N GLN A 969 -9.16 36.83 9.30
CA GLN A 969 -8.67 37.64 8.17
C GLN A 969 -9.81 38.28 7.37
N LEU A 970 -10.87 37.52 7.08
CA LEU A 970 -12.05 38.04 6.37
C LEU A 970 -12.69 39.18 7.15
N LYS A 971 -12.87 39.01 8.46
CA LYS A 971 -13.44 40.01 9.36
C LYS A 971 -12.59 41.28 9.47
N GLU A 972 -11.26 41.18 9.38
CA GLU A 972 -10.37 42.35 9.27
C GLU A 972 -10.55 43.08 7.93
N ILE A 973 -10.66 42.35 6.82
CA ILE A 973 -10.88 42.91 5.49
C ILE A 973 -12.26 43.60 5.42
N GLU A 974 -13.31 42.99 5.97
CA GLU A 974 -14.66 43.58 6.07
C GLU A 974 -14.67 44.85 6.95
N GLN A 975 -13.88 44.90 8.03
CA GLN A 975 -13.69 46.12 8.82
C GLN A 975 -12.92 47.20 8.07
N ALA A 976 -11.90 46.84 7.30
CA ALA A 976 -11.17 47.77 6.43
C ALA A 976 -12.08 48.33 5.32
N LYS A 977 -12.92 47.48 4.71
CA LYS A 977 -13.98 47.84 3.75
C LYS A 977 -15.07 48.73 4.34
N ALA A 978 -15.39 48.57 5.62
CA ALA A 978 -16.31 49.47 6.34
C ALA A 978 -15.68 50.83 6.71
N SER A 979 -14.34 50.96 6.63
CA SER A 979 -13.63 52.20 6.99
C SER A 979 -13.61 53.23 5.84
N PRO A 980 -13.51 54.55 6.13
CA PRO A 980 -13.43 55.56 5.07
C PRO A 980 -12.11 55.60 4.28
N GLU A 981 -11.03 54.98 4.78
CA GLU A 981 -9.68 55.21 4.25
C GLU A 981 -9.43 54.62 2.84
N PRO A 982 -9.90 53.41 2.45
CA PRO A 982 -9.77 52.93 1.07
C PRO A 982 -10.46 53.85 0.05
N TYR A 983 -11.62 54.40 0.42
CA TYR A 983 -12.41 55.28 -0.43
C TYR A 983 -11.87 56.72 -0.47
N ARG A 984 -11.03 57.11 0.49
CA ARG A 984 -10.48 58.47 0.59
C ARG A 984 -9.76 58.91 -0.68
N GLY A 985 -8.97 58.03 -1.31
CA GLY A 985 -8.29 58.33 -2.57
C GLY A 985 -9.25 58.58 -3.74
N VAL A 986 -10.35 57.81 -3.80
CA VAL A 986 -11.43 57.97 -4.79
C VAL A 986 -12.19 59.29 -4.57
N LEU A 987 -12.54 59.58 -3.31
CA LEU A 987 -13.26 60.81 -2.92
C LEU A 987 -12.43 62.07 -3.19
N LEU A 988 -11.12 62.05 -2.93
CA LEU A 988 -10.22 63.19 -3.17
C LEU A 988 -9.83 63.38 -4.65
N SER A 989 -10.02 62.36 -5.50
CA SER A 989 -9.79 62.45 -6.96
C SER A 989 -11.06 62.71 -7.79
N ALA A 990 -12.24 62.77 -7.15
CA ALA A 990 -13.50 63.06 -7.80
C ALA A 990 -13.56 64.52 -8.35
N PRO A 991 -14.21 64.77 -9.50
CA PRO A 991 -14.04 66.03 -10.26
C PRO A 991 -14.65 67.28 -9.60
N LEU A 992 -15.33 67.12 -8.47
CA LEU A 992 -15.88 68.21 -7.65
C LEU A 992 -15.15 68.39 -6.30
N ALA A 993 -14.14 67.57 -6.00
CA ALA A 993 -13.31 67.73 -4.82
C ALA A 993 -12.36 68.94 -4.99
N SER A 994 -12.23 69.76 -3.94
CA SER A 994 -11.50 71.03 -4.01
C SER A 994 -10.00 70.89 -4.29
N GLU A 995 -9.42 69.72 -4.06
CA GLU A 995 -7.97 69.47 -4.19
C GLU A 995 -7.55 69.05 -5.61
N VAL A 996 -8.47 68.50 -6.42
CA VAL A 996 -8.20 68.06 -7.81
C VAL A 996 -7.66 69.19 -8.69
N ASN A 997 -8.08 70.43 -8.42
CA ASN A 997 -7.68 71.61 -9.18
C ASN A 997 -6.44 72.35 -8.62
N LEU A 998 -5.78 71.84 -7.57
CA LEU A 998 -4.68 72.53 -6.88
C LEU A 998 -3.26 72.04 -7.22
N LEU A 999 -3.12 71.03 -8.10
CA LEU A 999 -1.81 70.46 -8.50
C LEU A 999 -1.46 70.70 -9.99
N PRO A 1000 -1.11 71.94 -10.39
CA PRO A 1000 -0.77 72.30 -11.79
C PRO A 1000 0.59 71.75 -12.28
N GLN A 1001 1.13 70.71 -11.63
CA GLN A 1001 2.40 70.05 -11.98
C GLN A 1001 2.30 68.51 -12.00
N ALA A 1002 1.11 67.94 -11.83
CA ALA A 1002 0.93 66.49 -11.98
C ALA A 1002 1.17 66.06 -13.45
N MET A 1003 2.05 65.08 -13.68
CA MET A 1003 2.33 64.56 -15.03
C MET A 1003 1.16 63.76 -15.63
N ILE A 1004 0.17 63.41 -14.81
CA ILE A 1004 -1.03 62.64 -15.18
C ILE A 1004 -2.24 63.46 -14.72
N SER A 1005 -3.26 63.57 -15.57
CA SER A 1005 -4.49 64.30 -15.22
C SER A 1005 -5.24 63.58 -14.10
N GLN A 1006 -5.45 64.27 -12.97
CA GLN A 1006 -6.18 63.76 -11.80
C GLN A 1006 -7.56 63.20 -12.20
N TRP A 1007 -8.27 63.87 -13.11
CA TRP A 1007 -9.48 63.35 -13.75
C TRP A 1007 -9.29 63.21 -15.27
N PRO A 1008 -9.76 62.13 -15.91
CA PRO A 1008 -10.30 60.90 -15.31
C PRO A 1008 -9.20 59.90 -14.87
N ILE A 1009 -7.94 60.10 -15.28
CA ILE A 1009 -6.90 59.07 -15.22
C ILE A 1009 -6.45 58.78 -13.79
N GLY A 1010 -6.16 59.82 -13.00
CA GLY A 1010 -5.80 59.68 -11.58
C GLY A 1010 -6.92 59.11 -10.71
N HIS A 1011 -8.18 59.41 -11.06
CA HIS A 1011 -9.35 58.81 -10.42
C HIS A 1011 -9.50 57.33 -10.76
N LEU A 1012 -9.25 56.95 -12.02
CA LEU A 1012 -9.29 55.55 -12.45
C LEU A 1012 -8.22 54.70 -11.76
N SER A 1013 -6.99 55.21 -11.59
CA SER A 1013 -5.97 54.53 -10.77
C SER A 1013 -6.31 54.53 -9.27
N SER A 1014 -6.97 55.59 -8.77
CA SER A 1014 -7.46 55.66 -7.38
C SER A 1014 -8.63 54.71 -7.10
N LEU A 1015 -9.41 54.31 -8.10
CA LEU A 1015 -10.42 53.25 -8.02
C LEU A 1015 -9.76 51.86 -8.03
N GLN A 1016 -8.79 51.64 -8.93
CA GLN A 1016 -8.15 50.34 -9.12
C GLN A 1016 -7.29 49.87 -7.94
N LEU A 1017 -6.55 50.75 -7.27
CA LEU A 1017 -5.56 50.32 -6.28
C LEU A 1017 -6.16 49.97 -4.89
N PRO A 1018 -6.96 50.82 -4.22
CA PRO A 1018 -7.45 50.53 -2.88
C PRO A 1018 -8.80 49.80 -2.90
N VAL A 1019 -9.79 50.31 -3.66
CA VAL A 1019 -11.18 49.84 -3.58
C VAL A 1019 -11.35 48.48 -4.24
N ALA A 1020 -10.88 48.32 -5.49
CA ALA A 1020 -10.89 47.01 -6.15
C ALA A 1020 -9.92 46.01 -5.47
N GLY A 1021 -8.83 46.50 -4.85
CA GLY A 1021 -7.89 45.68 -4.09
C GLY A 1021 -8.52 45.02 -2.85
N VAL A 1022 -9.29 45.78 -2.07
CA VAL A 1022 -10.00 45.26 -0.88
C VAL A 1022 -11.07 44.24 -1.27
N ALA A 1023 -11.93 44.56 -2.25
CA ALA A 1023 -12.97 43.63 -2.72
C ALA A 1023 -12.37 42.34 -3.32
N ARG A 1024 -11.23 42.44 -4.02
CA ARG A 1024 -10.49 41.26 -4.49
C ARG A 1024 -10.01 40.39 -3.32
N ALA A 1025 -9.34 40.98 -2.33
CA ALA A 1025 -8.81 40.23 -1.19
C ALA A 1025 -9.92 39.52 -0.38
N GLU A 1026 -11.06 40.19 -0.18
CA GLU A 1026 -12.27 39.63 0.41
C GLU A 1026 -12.76 38.39 -0.35
N SER A 1027 -12.94 38.51 -1.68
CA SER A 1027 -13.39 37.41 -2.54
C SER A 1027 -12.41 36.25 -2.65
N GLU A 1028 -11.09 36.51 -2.52
CA GLU A 1028 -10.08 35.47 -2.50
C GLU A 1028 -10.10 34.73 -1.15
N VAL A 1029 -10.16 35.42 0.00
CA VAL A 1029 -10.24 34.79 1.33
C VAL A 1029 -11.56 34.02 1.51
N ARG A 1030 -12.71 34.58 1.11
CA ARG A 1030 -14.01 33.87 1.09
C ARG A 1030 -13.91 32.56 0.31
N PHE A 1031 -13.23 32.57 -0.84
CA PHE A 1031 -13.03 31.37 -1.65
C PHE A 1031 -12.11 30.34 -0.98
N LEU A 1032 -11.05 30.75 -0.27
CA LEU A 1032 -10.21 29.82 0.50
C LEU A 1032 -10.98 29.11 1.62
N ILE A 1033 -11.89 29.82 2.31
CA ILE A 1033 -12.76 29.21 3.33
C ILE A 1033 -13.70 28.18 2.70
N ALA A 1034 -14.29 28.50 1.53
CA ALA A 1034 -15.12 27.55 0.79
C ALA A 1034 -14.33 26.31 0.34
N LEU A 1035 -13.07 26.45 -0.12
CA LEU A 1035 -12.20 25.32 -0.45
C LEU A 1035 -11.90 24.44 0.78
N CYS A 1036 -11.67 25.03 1.95
CA CYS A 1036 -11.45 24.27 3.18
C CYS A 1036 -12.70 23.45 3.56
N HIS A 1037 -13.91 24.02 3.44
CA HIS A 1037 -15.15 23.28 3.66
C HIS A 1037 -15.41 22.20 2.58
N ILE A 1038 -15.00 22.43 1.33
CA ILE A 1038 -15.07 21.42 0.26
C ILE A 1038 -14.18 20.21 0.61
N GLU A 1039 -12.93 20.43 1.00
CA GLU A 1039 -12.02 19.35 1.35
C GLU A 1039 -12.47 18.61 2.62
N ASP A 1040 -12.88 19.33 3.66
CA ASP A 1040 -13.43 18.78 4.91
C ASP A 1040 -14.68 17.89 4.69
N GLY A 1041 -15.49 18.21 3.68
CA GLY A 1041 -16.76 17.52 3.37
C GLY A 1041 -18.01 18.31 3.77
N ASN A 1042 -17.87 19.49 4.38
CA ASN A 1042 -18.98 20.36 4.75
C ASN A 1042 -19.56 21.15 3.55
N VAL A 1043 -20.26 20.42 2.67
CA VAL A 1043 -20.93 20.96 1.46
C VAL A 1043 -21.87 22.12 1.78
N GLN A 1044 -22.59 22.07 2.90
CA GLN A 1044 -23.61 23.06 3.26
C GLN A 1044 -22.99 24.43 3.58
N ALA A 1045 -21.90 24.45 4.36
CA ALA A 1045 -21.17 25.68 4.64
C ALA A 1045 -20.47 26.23 3.39
N ALA A 1046 -19.85 25.36 2.59
CA ALA A 1046 -19.23 25.76 1.32
C ALA A 1046 -20.25 26.42 0.38
N ARG A 1047 -21.42 25.80 0.16
CA ARG A 1047 -22.49 26.31 -0.70
C ARG A 1047 -22.90 27.74 -0.34
N LEU A 1048 -23.13 28.03 0.94
CA LEU A 1048 -23.52 29.37 1.40
C LEU A 1048 -22.46 30.42 1.10
N ILE A 1049 -21.18 30.09 1.29
CA ILE A 1049 -20.05 31.00 1.02
C ILE A 1049 -19.88 31.22 -0.49
N LEU A 1050 -20.03 30.18 -1.31
CA LEU A 1050 -19.99 30.31 -2.77
C LEU A 1050 -21.15 31.17 -3.30
N GLN A 1051 -22.35 31.04 -2.73
CA GLN A 1051 -23.48 31.91 -3.04
C GLN A 1051 -23.20 33.37 -2.66
N ALA A 1052 -22.57 33.63 -1.50
CA ALA A 1052 -22.18 34.99 -1.10
C ALA A 1052 -21.17 35.62 -2.08
N ILE A 1053 -20.16 34.89 -2.54
CA ILE A 1053 -19.18 35.38 -3.55
C ILE A 1053 -19.90 35.79 -4.86
N ILE A 1054 -20.92 35.03 -5.27
CA ILE A 1054 -21.67 35.30 -6.50
C ILE A 1054 -22.60 36.53 -6.34
N VAL A 1055 -23.18 36.75 -5.16
CA VAL A 1055 -24.08 37.90 -4.91
C VAL A 1055 -23.31 39.19 -4.59
N GLU A 1056 -22.25 39.12 -3.77
CA GLU A 1056 -21.63 40.30 -3.16
C GLU A 1056 -20.36 40.79 -3.87
N ASP A 1057 -19.56 39.91 -4.48
CA ASP A 1057 -18.19 40.23 -4.88
C ASP A 1057 -18.02 40.63 -6.37
N GLY A 1058 -19.11 40.69 -7.15
CA GLY A 1058 -19.09 41.13 -8.56
C GLY A 1058 -18.23 40.28 -9.50
N GLU A 1059 -17.63 40.87 -10.54
CA GLU A 1059 -16.59 40.24 -11.37
C GLU A 1059 -15.26 40.12 -10.60
N SER A 1060 -15.19 39.15 -9.69
CA SER A 1060 -13.97 38.75 -9.00
C SER A 1060 -13.26 37.58 -9.70
N ALA A 1061 -11.95 37.43 -9.49
CA ALA A 1061 -11.20 36.26 -9.97
C ALA A 1061 -11.73 34.93 -9.38
N SER A 1062 -12.30 34.98 -8.17
CA SER A 1062 -12.99 33.86 -7.53
C SER A 1062 -14.32 33.50 -8.18
N ARG A 1063 -15.06 34.45 -8.77
CA ARG A 1063 -16.45 34.26 -9.26
C ARG A 1063 -16.58 33.07 -10.21
N ASN A 1064 -15.64 32.90 -11.15
CA ASN A 1064 -15.66 31.81 -12.12
C ASN A 1064 -15.58 30.44 -11.42
N LEU A 1065 -14.58 30.25 -10.55
CA LEU A 1065 -14.42 29.01 -9.79
C LEU A 1065 -15.57 28.77 -8.81
N ALA A 1066 -16.06 29.82 -8.15
CA ALA A 1066 -17.20 29.73 -7.24
C ALA A 1066 -18.48 29.30 -7.97
N SER A 1067 -18.71 29.82 -9.18
CA SER A 1067 -19.83 29.41 -10.04
C SER A 1067 -19.71 27.95 -10.48
N TYR A 1068 -18.52 27.50 -10.87
CA TYR A 1068 -18.28 26.08 -11.19
C TYR A 1068 -18.53 25.17 -9.98
N TYR A 1069 -17.93 25.42 -8.82
CA TYR A 1069 -18.16 24.60 -7.62
C TYR A 1069 -19.63 24.63 -7.17
N LEU A 1070 -20.32 25.77 -7.20
CA LEU A 1070 -21.74 25.85 -6.85
C LEU A 1070 -22.62 25.04 -7.82
N SER A 1071 -22.30 25.04 -9.11
CA SER A 1071 -23.03 24.23 -10.12
C SER A 1071 -22.91 22.71 -9.91
N LEU A 1072 -21.91 22.26 -9.14
CA LEU A 1072 -21.74 20.86 -8.74
C LEU A 1072 -22.46 20.54 -7.43
N MET A 1073 -22.62 21.52 -6.53
CA MET A 1073 -23.29 21.35 -5.23
C MET A 1073 -24.81 21.43 -5.30
N ASP A 1074 -25.37 22.11 -6.30
CA ASP A 1074 -26.81 22.36 -6.37
C ASP A 1074 -27.41 22.24 -7.77
N ARG A 1075 -28.55 21.55 -7.87
CA ARG A 1075 -29.28 21.36 -9.14
C ARG A 1075 -29.94 22.64 -9.63
N ASP A 1076 -30.32 23.53 -8.71
CA ASP A 1076 -30.79 24.88 -9.01
C ASP A 1076 -29.65 25.93 -8.98
N GLY A 1077 -28.40 25.51 -8.73
CA GLY A 1077 -27.24 26.39 -8.67
C GLY A 1077 -26.99 27.14 -9.98
N LEU A 1078 -27.26 26.51 -11.14
CA LEU A 1078 -27.21 27.18 -12.44
C LEU A 1078 -28.27 28.29 -12.57
N LYS A 1079 -29.50 28.08 -12.07
CA LYS A 1079 -30.52 29.14 -12.05
C LYS A 1079 -30.11 30.28 -11.14
N PHE A 1080 -29.55 29.98 -9.97
CA PHE A 1080 -29.02 30.98 -9.05
C PHE A 1080 -27.91 31.82 -9.71
N ILE A 1081 -27.04 31.19 -10.50
CA ILE A 1081 -25.99 31.87 -11.29
C ILE A 1081 -26.58 32.71 -12.44
N GLU A 1082 -27.66 32.27 -13.08
CA GLU A 1082 -28.39 33.03 -14.12
C GLU A 1082 -29.15 34.23 -13.53
N GLU A 1083 -29.89 34.04 -12.44
CA GLU A 1083 -30.63 35.07 -11.69
C GLU A 1083 -29.70 36.17 -11.13
N HIS A 1084 -28.46 35.80 -10.79
CA HIS A 1084 -27.41 36.71 -10.33
C HIS A 1084 -26.27 36.83 -11.37
N SER A 1085 -26.60 36.70 -12.66
CA SER A 1085 -25.63 36.89 -13.74
C SER A 1085 -25.29 38.38 -13.90
N TYR A 1086 -24.00 38.69 -13.95
CA TYR A 1086 -23.55 40.08 -14.01
C TYR A 1086 -23.65 40.61 -15.44
N SER A 1087 -24.58 41.55 -15.64
CA SER A 1087 -24.77 42.27 -16.89
C SER A 1087 -24.08 43.64 -16.81
N PRO A 1088 -22.98 43.88 -17.57
CA PRO A 1088 -22.21 45.13 -17.45
C PRO A 1088 -22.91 46.40 -17.96
N TRP A 1089 -24.20 46.32 -18.33
CA TRP A 1089 -24.90 47.34 -19.12
C TRP A 1089 -26.31 47.72 -18.62
N GLU A 1090 -26.89 46.99 -17.66
CA GLU A 1090 -28.30 47.23 -17.26
C GLU A 1090 -28.48 48.41 -16.31
N ASP A 1091 -27.52 48.69 -15.41
CA ASP A 1091 -27.58 49.82 -14.47
C ASP A 1091 -26.92 51.13 -14.98
N PHE A 1092 -27.25 51.53 -16.22
CA PHE A 1092 -26.94 52.87 -16.75
C PHE A 1092 -28.18 53.62 -17.25
N GLU A 1093 -29.26 53.61 -16.45
CA GLU A 1093 -30.28 54.66 -16.54
C GLU A 1093 -29.65 56.02 -16.21
N PHE A 1094 -29.16 56.71 -17.23
CA PHE A 1094 -28.85 58.13 -17.15
C PHE A 1094 -30.14 58.88 -16.80
N VAL A 1095 -30.24 59.36 -15.55
CA VAL A 1095 -31.31 60.24 -15.09
C VAL A 1095 -31.49 61.35 -16.12
N ALA A 1096 -32.65 61.35 -16.78
CA ALA A 1096 -32.93 62.28 -17.87
C ALA A 1096 -32.84 63.72 -17.33
N PHE A 1097 -31.78 64.43 -17.71
CA PHE A 1097 -31.65 65.86 -17.42
C PHE A 1097 -32.88 66.56 -17.97
N ALA A 1098 -33.62 67.25 -17.10
CA ALA A 1098 -34.83 67.96 -17.49
C ALA A 1098 -34.47 69.05 -18.49
N ASP A 1099 -34.77 68.80 -19.77
CA ASP A 1099 -34.28 69.57 -20.90
C ASP A 1099 -34.92 70.97 -20.89
N ASN A 1100 -34.13 71.97 -20.49
CA ASN A 1100 -34.62 73.29 -20.10
C ASN A 1100 -33.77 74.42 -20.70
N SER A 1101 -33.41 74.25 -21.97
CA SER A 1101 -32.74 75.28 -22.79
C SER A 1101 -33.43 75.46 -24.15
N ALA A 1102 -34.48 76.28 -24.17
CA ALA A 1102 -35.00 76.82 -25.42
C ALA A 1102 -33.99 77.80 -26.04
N ASN A 1103 -33.88 77.76 -27.39
CA ASN A 1103 -33.03 78.59 -28.25
C ASN A 1103 -31.50 78.43 -28.09
N THR A 1104 -30.84 77.90 -29.11
CA THR A 1104 -30.20 78.75 -30.14
C THR A 1104 -29.80 77.96 -31.39
N ASP A 1105 -29.78 78.62 -32.55
CA ASP A 1105 -29.49 78.00 -33.85
C ASP A 1105 -27.98 77.86 -34.15
N GLY A 1106 -27.62 76.75 -34.81
CA GLY A 1106 -26.63 76.74 -35.90
C GLY A 1106 -25.20 76.29 -35.58
N GLY A 1107 -24.60 75.56 -36.53
CA GLY A 1107 -23.15 75.27 -36.56
C GLY A 1107 -22.78 73.86 -36.99
N SER A 1108 -22.67 73.60 -38.30
CA SER A 1108 -22.16 72.33 -38.83
C SER A 1108 -20.63 72.28 -38.88
N VAL A 1109 -20.01 71.19 -38.43
CA VAL A 1109 -18.66 70.77 -38.84
C VAL A 1109 -18.69 69.26 -39.15
N THR A 1110 -17.94 68.83 -40.16
CA THR A 1110 -18.03 67.49 -40.78
C THR A 1110 -16.67 66.79 -40.86
N ALA A 1111 -16.71 65.45 -41.01
CA ALA A 1111 -15.63 64.53 -41.43
C ALA A 1111 -14.57 64.17 -40.34
N ALA A 1112 -13.89 63.00 -40.37
CA ALA A 1112 -14.04 61.67 -41.01
C ALA A 1112 -12.77 60.81 -40.67
N PRO A 1113 -12.59 59.53 -41.09
CA PRO A 1113 -13.52 58.42 -41.36
C PRO A 1113 -13.17 57.12 -40.56
N ASP A 1114 -13.78 55.98 -40.92
CA ASP A 1114 -13.66 54.65 -40.31
C ASP A 1114 -12.29 53.93 -40.42
N THR A 1115 -12.08 52.87 -39.61
CA THR A 1115 -11.62 51.57 -40.17
C THR A 1115 -11.98 50.32 -39.32
N ALA A 1116 -12.75 49.41 -39.93
CA ALA A 1116 -12.75 47.94 -39.77
C ALA A 1116 -12.83 47.25 -38.37
N GLY A 1117 -14.05 46.82 -38.00
CA GLY A 1117 -14.47 45.43 -38.23
C GLY A 1117 -14.17 44.33 -37.18
N LYS A 1118 -15.21 43.92 -36.41
CA LYS A 1118 -15.32 42.58 -35.79
C LYS A 1118 -16.22 41.66 -36.67
N PRO A 1119 -15.90 40.36 -36.81
CA PRO A 1119 -16.81 39.38 -37.43
C PRO A 1119 -17.89 38.90 -36.44
N ALA A 1120 -19.00 38.37 -36.97
CA ALA A 1120 -20.13 37.88 -36.18
C ALA A 1120 -20.21 36.34 -36.12
N VAL A 1121 -20.81 35.82 -35.06
CA VAL A 1121 -21.33 34.44 -34.95
C VAL A 1121 -22.82 34.52 -34.65
N ARG A 1122 -23.60 33.54 -35.13
CA ARG A 1122 -25.07 33.53 -35.06
C ARG A 1122 -25.59 32.74 -33.86
N SER A 1123 -26.68 33.23 -33.28
CA SER A 1123 -27.69 32.41 -32.60
C SER A 1123 -28.96 32.32 -33.47
N PRO A 1124 -29.73 31.22 -33.43
CA PRO A 1124 -31.04 31.12 -34.09
C PRO A 1124 -32.21 31.34 -33.12
N GLU A 1125 -33.15 32.21 -33.47
CA GLU A 1125 -34.46 32.32 -32.79
C GLU A 1125 -35.50 31.35 -33.41
N PRO A 1126 -36.49 30.90 -32.63
CA PRO A 1126 -37.82 30.56 -33.14
C PRO A 1126 -38.72 31.81 -33.15
N ALA A 1127 -39.21 32.21 -34.33
CA ALA A 1127 -39.97 33.46 -34.50
C ALA A 1127 -41.47 33.34 -34.20
N LEU A 1128 -42.10 34.46 -33.80
CA LEU A 1128 -43.54 34.67 -33.80
C LEU A 1128 -43.89 36.06 -34.36
N GLN A 1129 -44.84 36.13 -35.31
CA GLN A 1129 -45.48 37.37 -35.71
C GLN A 1129 -46.94 37.14 -36.16
N GLU A 1130 -47.86 37.76 -35.42
CA GLU A 1130 -49.11 38.41 -35.83
C GLU A 1130 -50.06 37.77 -36.89
N THR A 1131 -51.23 37.31 -36.41
CA THR A 1131 -52.63 37.76 -36.72
C THR A 1131 -53.02 38.34 -38.11
N PRO A 1132 -54.32 38.37 -38.54
CA PRO A 1132 -55.58 38.19 -37.76
C PRO A 1132 -56.71 37.34 -38.41
N ALA A 1133 -57.82 37.08 -37.68
CA ALA A 1133 -59.23 37.27 -38.14
C ALA A 1133 -60.34 36.76 -37.16
N GLU A 1134 -61.35 37.62 -36.93
CA GLU A 1134 -62.78 37.33 -36.63
C GLU A 1134 -63.22 36.54 -35.35
N THR A 1135 -64.55 36.36 -35.17
CA THR A 1135 -65.27 36.43 -33.87
C THR A 1135 -66.36 35.32 -33.65
N PRO A 1136 -67.02 35.19 -32.46
CA PRO A 1136 -67.50 33.90 -31.90
C PRO A 1136 -69.03 33.65 -32.08
N PRO A 1137 -69.68 32.62 -31.46
CA PRO A 1137 -70.02 32.50 -30.00
C PRO A 1137 -69.70 31.07 -29.44
N THR A 1138 -70.10 30.53 -28.26
CA THR A 1138 -71.30 30.73 -27.41
C THR A 1138 -71.16 30.13 -25.98
N GLN A 1139 -71.78 30.78 -24.97
CA GLN A 1139 -72.32 30.34 -23.65
C GLN A 1139 -72.01 28.96 -23.00
N GLY A 1140 -71.87 28.91 -21.66
CA GLY A 1140 -72.18 27.70 -20.85
C GLY A 1140 -71.66 27.61 -19.40
N GLU A 1141 -72.41 28.11 -18.40
CA GLU A 1141 -72.35 27.69 -16.97
C GLU A 1141 -73.10 26.32 -16.78
N PRO A 1142 -73.02 25.53 -15.66
CA PRO A 1142 -73.13 26.01 -14.25
C PRO A 1142 -72.47 25.21 -13.07
N LYS A 1143 -72.18 25.93 -11.97
CA LYS A 1143 -72.47 25.70 -10.51
C LYS A 1143 -72.28 24.36 -9.73
N ASN A 1144 -71.85 24.56 -8.46
CA ASN A 1144 -72.17 23.82 -7.20
C ASN A 1144 -71.63 22.36 -7.07
N GLU A 1145 -71.38 21.72 -5.91
CA GLU A 1145 -71.41 22.01 -4.44
C GLU A 1145 -70.57 20.89 -3.72
N SER A 1146 -70.22 20.82 -2.42
CA SER A 1146 -70.41 21.65 -1.19
C SER A 1146 -69.46 21.22 -0.04
N GLN A 1147 -69.01 22.17 0.80
CA GLN A 1147 -68.75 22.08 2.27
C GLN A 1147 -67.74 21.10 2.95
N ASP A 1148 -66.94 21.69 3.87
CA ASP A 1148 -66.59 21.23 5.25
C ASP A 1148 -65.77 19.94 5.51
N SER A 1149 -64.97 19.80 6.59
CA SER A 1149 -64.63 20.67 7.75
C SER A 1149 -63.27 20.29 8.40
N ALA A 1150 -62.73 21.14 9.28
CA ALA A 1150 -61.64 20.83 10.24
C ALA A 1150 -62.23 20.37 11.60
N PRO A 1151 -61.47 19.79 12.57
CA PRO A 1151 -60.33 20.44 13.26
C PRO A 1151 -59.15 19.49 13.59
N ALA A 1152 -58.27 19.90 14.51
CA ALA A 1152 -57.03 19.20 14.90
C ALA A 1152 -57.10 18.59 16.32
N GLU A 1153 -56.27 17.57 16.59
CA GLU A 1153 -55.76 17.25 17.93
C GLU A 1153 -54.47 16.39 17.89
N GLN A 1154 -53.74 16.35 19.00
CA GLN A 1154 -52.56 15.51 19.31
C GLN A 1154 -52.97 14.51 20.44
N PRO A 1155 -52.13 13.54 20.91
CA PRO A 1155 -50.87 12.96 20.40
C PRO A 1155 -50.87 11.40 20.38
N ALA A 1156 -49.67 10.81 20.25
CA ALA A 1156 -49.20 9.58 20.94
C ALA A 1156 -49.40 8.17 20.32
N ALA A 1157 -48.24 7.56 20.01
CA ALA A 1157 -47.75 6.25 20.48
C ALA A 1157 -48.34 4.88 20.02
N GLU A 1158 -47.39 4.04 19.56
CA GLU A 1158 -47.22 2.59 19.80
C GLU A 1158 -47.97 1.48 19.03
N THR A 1159 -47.22 0.38 18.86
CA THR A 1159 -47.54 -1.01 18.46
C THR A 1159 -47.81 -1.40 16.99
N ASP A 1160 -46.93 -2.31 16.54
CA ASP A 1160 -47.15 -3.53 15.74
C ASP A 1160 -47.59 -3.43 14.26
N ASN A 1161 -46.60 -3.34 13.35
CA ASN A 1161 -46.09 -4.51 12.60
C ASN A 1161 -44.64 -4.25 12.13
#